data_AF-A0A8J6WY37-F1
#
_entry.id   AF-A0A8J6WY37-F1
#
_cell.length_a   1.000
_cell.length_b   1.000
_cell.length_c   1.000
_cell.angle_alpha   90.00
_cell.angle_beta   90.00
_cell.angle_gamma   90.00
#
_symmetry.space_group_name_H-M   'P 1'
#
loop_
_entity.id
_entity.type
_entity.pdbx_description
1 polymer ?
#
loop_
_entity_poly.entity_id
_entity_poly.type
_entity_poly.pdbx_seq_one_letter_code
_entity_poly.pdbx_strand_id
1 'polypeptide(L)'
;MPQPALWRMQASSKLKSLISRMQSGLDENDKHIDDLIRTLSNLPKRPFDYYPYQEIFGATYIKEPRVEAAKKLGALLANMQDDWTENDALVDDLIRELVNLPKRPPEQIPYQEIFAETNVNWVTEDQLLAITPEADPNSIATIVIPLNLAMVEFGISTIGEQADFLAQAAYKSKNFSCLEESESGEEYENRKDLGNVEPGDGVRFKGRGLFRILGRINYKECSEALGANLIDNPQYLAEPGLACRSAAWLWNIRVSSDSILRRTITIETVQIISEYLYEEIPSLDDMELMLQTAERFINLHVARVEIYDEEASITKDKPLDSISMKGINIRTEVESIVLEGHISGYQEITRSGEASTHDESYSPIQNLTRYPNLDCPDKAIINQRFSLIVELLLEKPEDQPDLLPLGIQDTGTDELPEVEVVVSASGFDLEGSNTQILQVERDDDSGVRFVLIPNKLGHLKIKVQFYQNGKPIGKATRNILVSEQPTAVEVPQSDEPTALELKTKLTIPPQDLELFVDLDTDGRTLSFSLHSVKPEIDYHRTNLGQVTLQGSPLEKMQAIYKEMTQMAQRIPATPEDKAWAENRLAAVGNQLWDELTSDRLKQEYWKFKSRVKSILVTTEEPWIPWEMLKPYRFNDEGEKEKDPFWCQQFAISRWLSGAGMPDELDIRTTRSIAPTPINLPSVQEEVAFLEQLSSLRSTLTPLTAFGTRVQVLDSLENEDLSILHFACHGLFDSTLPNDSAIKLSDGSLRPSDIQVRFGGKRQRPLIFINACHGGRAEFSFTGLGGWAERLVSARAGVFIGAMWEVSDRLSLQFAKTFYTALLKEEKTTAESFREAREAIRQIAPYNSTWLAYTLYADPEGRIKASKA
;
A
#
# COMPACT_ATOMS: atom_id res chain seq x y z
N MET A 1 -24.08 5.01 19.68
CA MET A 1 -25.02 6.00 19.10
C MET A 1 -25.81 5.31 17.98
N PRO A 2 -27.12 5.51 17.84
CA PRO A 2 -27.90 4.91 16.74
C PRO A 2 -27.41 5.37 15.36
N GLN A 3 -27.45 4.49 14.35
CA GLN A 3 -27.00 4.76 12.98
C GLN A 3 -27.56 6.08 12.38
N PRO A 4 -28.85 6.45 12.56
CA PRO A 4 -29.38 7.70 12.06
C PRO A 4 -28.67 8.94 12.60
N ALA A 5 -28.36 8.97 13.89
CA ALA A 5 -27.69 10.11 14.52
C ALA A 5 -26.24 10.28 14.00
N LEU A 6 -25.56 9.16 13.75
CA LEU A 6 -24.21 9.16 13.19
C LEU A 6 -24.20 9.69 11.75
N TRP A 7 -25.09 9.19 10.89
CA TRP A 7 -25.17 9.64 9.51
C TRP A 7 -25.69 11.08 9.38
N ARG A 8 -26.55 11.56 10.29
CA ARG A 8 -26.92 12.99 10.36
C ARG A 8 -25.73 13.89 10.69
N MET A 9 -24.83 13.43 11.58
CA MET A 9 -23.61 14.16 11.89
C MET A 9 -22.66 14.21 10.68
N GLN A 10 -22.49 13.09 9.98
CA GLN A 10 -21.70 13.03 8.74
C GLN A 10 -22.34 13.86 7.61
N ALA A 11 -23.67 13.84 7.48
CA ALA A 11 -24.45 14.67 6.57
C ALA A 11 -24.23 16.16 6.82
N SER A 12 -24.29 16.58 8.09
CA SER A 12 -24.02 17.95 8.52
C SER A 12 -22.61 18.42 8.11
N SER A 13 -21.59 17.61 8.40
CA SER A 13 -20.20 17.91 8.02
C SER A 13 -20.01 17.96 6.50
N LYS A 14 -20.59 16.99 5.77
CA LYS A 14 -20.55 16.93 4.31
C LYS A 14 -21.22 18.14 3.68
N LEU A 15 -22.41 18.53 4.11
CA LEU A 15 -23.13 19.70 3.62
C LEU A 15 -22.36 20.98 3.89
N LYS A 16 -21.79 21.15 5.09
CA LYS A 16 -20.93 22.30 5.41
C LYS A 16 -19.76 22.41 4.43
N SER A 17 -19.09 21.29 4.15
CA SER A 17 -17.97 21.22 3.21
C SER A 17 -18.41 21.55 1.77
N LEU A 18 -19.51 20.98 1.29
CA LEU A 18 -20.03 21.22 -0.06
C LEU A 18 -20.44 22.69 -0.25
N ILE A 19 -21.20 23.23 0.69
CA ILE A 19 -21.68 24.62 0.66
C ILE A 19 -20.51 25.61 0.67
N SER A 20 -19.44 25.33 1.43
CA SER A 20 -18.26 26.19 1.49
C SER A 20 -17.47 26.29 0.19
N ARG A 21 -17.59 25.30 -0.70
CA ARG A 21 -16.85 25.21 -1.98
C ARG A 21 -17.61 25.78 -3.18
N MET A 22 -18.86 26.21 -2.98
CA MET A 22 -19.69 26.76 -4.05
C MET A 22 -19.14 28.12 -4.52
N GLN A 23 -19.19 28.37 -5.84
CA GLN A 23 -18.63 29.56 -6.48
C GLN A 23 -19.32 30.87 -6.04
N SER A 24 -18.65 32.01 -6.15
CA SER A 24 -19.21 33.31 -5.73
C SER A 24 -20.50 33.68 -6.49
N GLY A 25 -21.55 34.07 -5.75
CA GLY A 25 -22.88 34.41 -6.28
C GLY A 25 -23.90 33.28 -6.08
N LEU A 26 -25.17 33.63 -5.84
CA LEU A 26 -26.23 32.64 -5.59
C LEU A 26 -26.62 31.91 -6.88
N ASP A 27 -26.77 30.59 -6.82
CA ASP A 27 -27.12 29.72 -7.94
C ASP A 27 -28.40 28.87 -7.68
N GLU A 28 -28.70 27.90 -8.54
CA GLU A 28 -29.86 27.00 -8.35
C GLU A 28 -29.71 26.09 -7.12
N ASN A 29 -28.49 25.70 -6.75
CA ASN A 29 -28.28 24.86 -5.58
C ASN A 29 -28.62 25.62 -4.29
N ASP A 30 -28.38 26.94 -4.25
CA ASP A 30 -28.82 27.77 -3.11
C ASP A 30 -30.33 27.77 -2.91
N LYS A 31 -31.11 27.63 -3.99
CA LYS A 31 -32.56 27.49 -3.88
C LYS A 31 -32.94 26.19 -3.20
N HIS A 32 -32.28 25.08 -3.54
CA HIS A 32 -32.57 23.78 -2.95
C HIS A 32 -32.13 23.70 -1.49
N ILE A 33 -31.01 24.35 -1.14
CA ILE A 33 -30.56 24.51 0.25
C ILE A 33 -31.60 25.35 1.04
N ASP A 34 -32.08 26.47 0.50
CA ASP A 34 -33.13 27.29 1.12
C ASP A 34 -34.43 26.49 1.34
N ASP A 35 -34.87 25.77 0.32
CA ASP A 35 -36.09 24.96 0.36
C ASP A 35 -35.98 23.82 1.39
N LEU A 36 -34.80 23.19 1.52
CA LEU A 36 -34.54 22.22 2.58
C LEU A 36 -34.60 22.88 3.96
N ILE A 37 -33.92 24.00 4.18
CA ILE A 37 -33.94 24.71 5.47
C ILE A 37 -35.37 25.09 5.85
N ARG A 38 -36.18 25.56 4.90
CA ARG A 38 -37.59 25.89 5.14
C ARG A 38 -38.40 24.68 5.53
N THR A 39 -38.22 23.57 4.82
CA THR A 39 -38.92 22.31 5.11
C THR A 39 -38.57 21.81 6.51
N LEU A 40 -37.28 21.73 6.84
CA LEU A 40 -36.81 21.30 8.16
C LEU A 40 -37.20 22.26 9.29
N SER A 41 -37.41 23.55 8.98
CA SER A 41 -37.83 24.58 9.95
C SER A 41 -39.35 24.81 9.99
N ASN A 42 -40.15 24.03 9.24
CA ASN A 42 -41.59 24.26 9.06
C ASN A 42 -41.96 25.70 8.62
N LEU A 43 -41.16 26.31 7.76
CA LEU A 43 -41.40 27.63 7.17
C LEU A 43 -42.23 27.52 5.88
N PRO A 44 -43.00 28.56 5.49
CA PRO A 44 -43.71 28.57 4.23
C PRO A 44 -42.74 28.45 3.04
N LYS A 45 -43.19 27.81 1.95
CA LYS A 45 -42.43 27.72 0.70
C LYS A 45 -41.99 29.11 0.25
N ARG A 46 -40.76 29.18 -0.28
CA ARG A 46 -40.21 30.44 -0.80
C ARG A 46 -41.13 30.99 -1.92
N PRO A 47 -41.54 32.27 -1.86
CA PRO A 47 -42.23 32.91 -2.97
C PRO A 47 -41.37 32.90 -4.25
N PHE A 48 -42.01 32.75 -5.41
CA PHE A 48 -41.32 32.58 -6.70
C PHE A 48 -40.32 33.73 -7.02
N ASP A 49 -40.63 34.94 -6.57
CA ASP A 49 -39.86 36.16 -6.89
C ASP A 49 -38.73 36.48 -5.89
N TYR A 50 -38.46 35.60 -4.91
CA TYR A 50 -37.50 35.87 -3.82
C TYR A 50 -36.17 35.15 -4.03
N TYR A 51 -35.07 35.86 -3.73
CA TYR A 51 -33.73 35.29 -3.72
C TYR A 51 -33.59 34.27 -2.58
N PRO A 52 -32.75 33.22 -2.74
CA PRO A 52 -32.43 32.29 -1.66
C PRO A 52 -32.01 33.03 -0.38
N TYR A 53 -32.43 32.50 0.77
CA TYR A 53 -32.10 32.91 2.13
C TYR A 53 -32.65 34.27 2.60
N GLN A 54 -33.25 35.05 1.69
CA GLN A 54 -33.66 36.44 1.93
C GLN A 54 -34.61 36.61 3.12
N GLU A 55 -35.57 35.70 3.32
CA GLU A 55 -36.50 35.75 4.46
C GLU A 55 -36.07 34.86 5.63
N ILE A 56 -35.15 33.91 5.40
CA ILE A 56 -34.68 33.00 6.46
C ILE A 56 -33.78 33.75 7.44
N PHE A 57 -32.95 34.66 6.92
CA PHE A 57 -31.96 35.37 7.73
C PHE A 57 -32.13 36.91 7.69
N GLY A 58 -33.11 37.43 6.93
CA GLY A 58 -33.50 38.85 6.93
C GLY A 58 -32.86 39.70 5.82
N ALA A 59 -33.56 40.76 5.40
CA ALA A 59 -33.25 41.58 4.22
C ALA A 59 -32.02 42.52 4.37
N THR A 60 -31.34 42.53 5.51
CA THR A 60 -30.15 43.35 5.75
C THR A 60 -28.87 42.55 5.48
N TYR A 61 -28.40 42.64 4.24
CA TYR A 61 -27.03 42.36 3.76
C TYR A 61 -26.18 41.40 4.63
N ILE A 62 -26.51 40.10 4.58
CA ILE A 62 -25.62 39.07 5.11
C ILE A 62 -24.47 38.92 4.14
N LYS A 63 -23.24 39.15 4.62
CA LYS A 63 -22.03 39.03 3.80
C LYS A 63 -21.85 37.62 3.22
N GLU A 64 -22.27 36.58 3.94
CA GLU A 64 -22.03 35.16 3.60
C GLU A 64 -23.24 34.26 3.92
N PRO A 65 -24.33 34.33 3.14
CA PRO A 65 -25.58 33.61 3.44
C PRO A 65 -25.42 32.08 3.46
N ARG A 66 -24.47 31.54 2.70
CA ARG A 66 -24.14 30.11 2.67
C ARG A 66 -23.51 29.60 3.97
N VAL A 67 -22.71 30.42 4.65
CA VAL A 67 -22.12 30.05 5.95
C VAL A 67 -23.21 29.91 7.01
N GLU A 68 -24.15 30.85 7.03
CA GLU A 68 -25.31 30.80 7.95
C GLU A 68 -26.29 29.68 7.58
N ALA A 69 -26.48 29.39 6.29
CA ALA A 69 -27.24 28.23 5.81
C ALA A 69 -26.65 26.91 6.30
N ALA A 70 -25.32 26.71 6.17
CA ALA A 70 -24.64 25.52 6.64
C ALA A 70 -24.74 25.35 8.17
N LYS A 71 -24.57 26.44 8.94
CA LYS A 71 -24.75 26.42 10.41
C LYS A 71 -26.18 26.02 10.80
N LYS A 72 -27.18 26.62 10.14
CA LYS A 72 -28.59 26.34 10.43
C LYS A 72 -28.98 24.91 10.08
N LEU A 73 -28.52 24.38 8.95
CA LEU A 73 -28.71 22.96 8.60
C LEU A 73 -28.07 22.03 9.63
N GLY A 74 -26.86 22.32 10.08
CA GLY A 74 -26.21 21.52 11.13
C GLY A 74 -26.99 21.49 12.44
N ALA A 75 -27.52 22.64 12.88
CA ALA A 75 -28.36 22.73 14.08
C ALA A 75 -29.70 21.98 13.92
N LEU A 76 -30.32 22.04 12.73
CA LEU A 76 -31.57 21.32 12.45
C LEU A 76 -31.37 19.80 12.45
N LEU A 77 -30.29 19.31 11.83
CA LEU A 77 -29.93 17.89 11.82
C LEU A 77 -29.61 17.37 13.22
N ALA A 78 -28.91 18.15 14.04
CA ALA A 78 -28.59 17.78 15.42
C ALA A 78 -29.82 17.64 16.32
N ASN A 79 -30.92 18.33 16.00
CA ASN A 79 -32.16 18.30 16.78
C ASN A 79 -33.14 17.18 16.35
N MET A 80 -32.80 16.37 15.34
CA MET A 80 -33.63 15.24 14.91
C MET A 80 -33.40 14.04 15.85
N GLN A 81 -34.39 13.73 16.68
CA GLN A 81 -34.28 12.71 17.73
C GLN A 81 -34.94 11.36 17.39
N ASP A 82 -35.66 11.26 16.27
CA ASP A 82 -36.35 10.05 15.84
C ASP A 82 -35.40 9.08 15.08
N ASP A 83 -35.85 7.83 14.88
CA ASP A 83 -35.30 6.89 13.90
C ASP A 83 -35.39 7.49 12.47
N TRP A 84 -35.11 6.75 11.40
CA TRP A 84 -35.17 7.29 10.03
C TRP A 84 -36.44 8.09 9.74
N THR A 85 -36.28 9.35 9.29
CA THR A 85 -37.40 10.24 8.97
C THR A 85 -37.44 10.60 7.49
N GLU A 86 -38.57 11.11 7.00
CA GLU A 86 -38.66 11.70 5.66
C GLU A 86 -37.70 12.91 5.50
N ASN A 87 -37.37 13.59 6.59
CA ASN A 87 -36.38 14.67 6.57
C ASN A 87 -34.98 14.15 6.23
N ASP A 88 -34.61 12.95 6.68
CA ASP A 88 -33.34 12.33 6.31
C ASP A 88 -33.24 12.05 4.81
N ALA A 89 -34.36 11.62 4.21
CA ALA A 89 -34.44 11.43 2.76
C ALA A 89 -34.23 12.74 1.99
N LEU A 90 -34.80 13.86 2.47
CA LEU A 90 -34.61 15.16 1.83
C LEU A 90 -33.15 15.66 1.92
N VAL A 91 -32.49 15.36 3.03
CA VAL A 91 -31.07 15.72 3.23
C VAL A 91 -30.17 14.86 2.36
N ASP A 92 -30.45 13.54 2.28
CA ASP A 92 -29.78 12.61 1.36
C ASP A 92 -29.92 13.07 -0.10
N ASP A 93 -31.14 13.40 -0.53
CA ASP A 93 -31.44 13.87 -1.89
C ASP A 93 -30.67 15.16 -2.22
N LEU A 94 -30.60 16.12 -1.29
CA LEU A 94 -29.81 17.34 -1.47
C LEU A 94 -28.31 17.02 -1.62
N ILE A 95 -27.77 16.13 -0.77
CA ILE A 95 -26.35 15.75 -0.86
C ILE A 95 -26.08 15.11 -2.22
N ARG A 96 -26.93 14.17 -2.65
CA ARG A 96 -26.82 13.50 -3.95
C ARG A 96 -26.83 14.49 -5.09
N GLU A 97 -27.72 15.47 -5.05
CA GLU A 97 -27.78 16.52 -6.07
C GLU A 97 -26.50 17.36 -6.11
N LEU A 98 -26.03 17.85 -4.95
CA LEU A 98 -24.82 18.67 -4.86
C LEU A 98 -23.54 17.94 -5.32
N VAL A 99 -23.51 16.61 -5.22
CA VAL A 99 -22.37 15.78 -5.67
C VAL A 99 -22.66 15.00 -6.97
N ASN A 100 -23.78 15.29 -7.63
CA ASN A 100 -24.19 14.70 -8.90
C ASN A 100 -24.30 13.16 -8.89
N LEU A 101 -24.83 12.61 -7.79
CA LEU A 101 -25.16 11.19 -7.62
C LEU A 101 -26.57 10.85 -8.16
N PRO A 102 -26.84 9.60 -8.53
CA PRO A 102 -28.19 9.14 -8.87
C PRO A 102 -29.17 9.39 -7.73
N LYS A 103 -30.43 9.70 -8.08
CA LYS A 103 -31.53 9.86 -7.12
C LYS A 103 -31.70 8.58 -6.29
N ARG A 104 -31.98 8.75 -5.00
CA ARG A 104 -32.23 7.64 -4.08
C ARG A 104 -33.47 6.84 -4.53
N PRO A 105 -33.39 5.52 -4.70
CA PRO A 105 -34.56 4.66 -4.87
C PRO A 105 -35.50 4.75 -3.65
N PRO A 106 -36.84 4.66 -3.84
CA PRO A 106 -37.80 4.85 -2.74
C PRO A 106 -37.60 3.93 -1.53
N GLU A 107 -37.10 2.72 -1.75
CA GLU A 107 -36.94 1.67 -0.72
C GLU A 107 -35.59 1.73 0.01
N GLN A 108 -34.67 2.59 -0.42
CA GLN A 108 -33.34 2.70 0.17
C GLN A 108 -33.35 3.57 1.44
N ILE A 109 -32.66 3.13 2.49
CA ILE A 109 -32.50 3.88 3.74
C ILE A 109 -31.68 5.16 3.47
N PRO A 110 -32.08 6.33 3.99
CA PRO A 110 -31.31 7.56 3.82
C PRO A 110 -29.83 7.39 4.18
N TYR A 111 -28.95 7.98 3.37
CA TYR A 111 -27.49 7.99 3.49
C TYR A 111 -26.74 6.67 3.29
N GLN A 112 -27.41 5.53 3.10
CA GLN A 112 -26.79 4.19 3.05
C GLN A 112 -25.70 3.99 1.96
N GLU A 113 -25.72 4.79 0.89
CA GLU A 113 -24.67 4.79 -0.15
C GLU A 113 -23.87 6.10 -0.20
N ILE A 114 -24.21 7.05 0.67
CA ILE A 114 -23.46 8.31 0.82
C ILE A 114 -22.39 8.14 1.90
N PHE A 115 -22.73 7.46 3.00
CA PHE A 115 -21.84 7.18 4.13
C PHE A 115 -21.76 5.68 4.35
N ALA A 116 -20.56 5.17 4.64
CA ALA A 116 -20.36 3.76 4.92
C ALA A 116 -21.02 3.35 6.25
N GLU A 117 -21.54 2.12 6.31
CA GLU A 117 -21.82 1.46 7.59
C GLU A 117 -20.49 1.29 8.32
N THR A 118 -20.37 1.91 9.49
CA THR A 118 -19.09 2.05 10.19
C THR A 118 -18.90 0.84 11.11
N ASN A 119 -18.21 -0.20 10.62
CA ASN A 119 -17.56 -1.19 11.48
C ASN A 119 -16.29 -0.56 12.06
N VAL A 120 -16.48 0.33 13.02
CA VAL A 120 -15.38 0.89 13.82
C VAL A 120 -15.11 -0.13 14.92
N ASN A 121 -13.86 -0.54 15.10
CA ASN A 121 -13.46 -1.24 16.32
C ASN A 121 -13.54 -0.21 17.46
N TRP A 122 -14.67 -0.19 18.16
CA TRP A 122 -14.88 0.69 19.30
C TRP A 122 -13.93 0.30 20.41
N VAL A 123 -13.17 1.28 20.88
CA VAL A 123 -12.28 1.09 22.02
C VAL A 123 -13.13 1.21 23.29
N THR A 124 -13.10 0.19 24.13
CA THR A 124 -13.83 0.17 25.41
C THR A 124 -13.05 0.88 26.52
N GLU A 125 -13.73 1.21 27.62
CA GLU A 125 -13.06 1.72 28.84
C GLU A 125 -12.03 0.72 29.35
N ASP A 126 -12.37 -0.58 29.36
CA ASP A 126 -11.45 -1.65 29.77
C ASP A 126 -10.20 -1.71 28.90
N GLN A 127 -10.35 -1.50 27.59
CA GLN A 127 -9.21 -1.45 26.66
C GLN A 127 -8.35 -0.20 26.92
N LEU A 128 -8.95 0.98 27.13
CA LEU A 128 -8.17 2.17 27.46
C LEU A 128 -7.43 2.07 28.81
N LEU A 129 -8.06 1.46 29.81
CA LEU A 129 -7.45 1.19 31.12
C LEU A 129 -6.34 0.14 31.01
N ALA A 130 -6.46 -0.83 30.10
CA ALA A 130 -5.38 -1.78 29.83
C ALA A 130 -4.18 -1.12 29.14
N ILE A 131 -4.42 -0.15 28.25
CA ILE A 131 -3.38 0.65 27.57
C ILE A 131 -2.71 1.63 28.51
N THR A 132 -3.49 2.20 29.43
CA THR A 132 -3.05 3.20 30.40
C THR A 132 -3.44 2.79 31.83
N PRO A 133 -2.73 1.81 32.44
CA PRO A 133 -3.10 1.30 33.77
C PRO A 133 -3.09 2.35 34.89
N GLU A 134 -2.37 3.46 34.67
CA GLU A 134 -2.28 4.58 35.60
C GLU A 134 -3.35 5.66 35.37
N ALA A 135 -4.21 5.52 34.35
CA ALA A 135 -5.28 6.47 34.09
C ALA A 135 -6.33 6.44 35.20
N ASP A 136 -6.86 7.62 35.54
CA ASP A 136 -8.03 7.72 36.40
C ASP A 136 -9.27 7.21 35.65
N PRO A 137 -10.00 6.20 36.17
CA PRO A 137 -11.18 5.64 35.50
C PRO A 137 -12.27 6.67 35.19
N ASN A 138 -12.42 7.71 36.03
CA ASN A 138 -13.43 8.75 35.76
C ASN A 138 -13.03 9.60 34.53
N SER A 139 -11.74 9.89 34.38
CA SER A 139 -11.21 10.59 33.21
C SER A 139 -11.42 9.76 31.93
N ILE A 140 -11.14 8.46 31.97
CA ILE A 140 -11.41 7.52 30.87
C ILE A 140 -12.90 7.49 30.48
N ALA A 141 -13.80 7.37 31.45
CA ALA A 141 -15.24 7.35 31.21
C ALA A 141 -15.75 8.63 30.51
N THR A 142 -15.13 9.79 30.79
CA THR A 142 -15.49 11.04 30.12
C THR A 142 -14.98 11.17 28.68
N ILE A 143 -13.91 10.45 28.33
CA ILE A 143 -13.20 10.59 27.05
C ILE A 143 -13.52 9.48 26.07
N VAL A 144 -13.81 8.25 26.52
CA VAL A 144 -13.96 7.07 25.65
C VAL A 144 -15.00 7.26 24.53
N ILE A 145 -16.15 7.86 24.82
CA ILE A 145 -17.19 8.13 23.82
C ILE A 145 -16.74 9.25 22.87
N PRO A 146 -16.35 10.46 23.34
CA PRO A 146 -15.79 11.50 22.49
C PRO A 146 -14.62 11.04 21.61
N LEU A 147 -13.74 10.20 22.14
CA LEU A 147 -12.55 9.69 21.47
C LEU A 147 -12.92 8.78 20.30
N ASN A 148 -13.80 7.81 20.54
CA ASN A 148 -14.33 6.96 19.47
C ASN A 148 -15.04 7.80 18.41
N LEU A 149 -15.89 8.75 18.80
CA LEU A 149 -16.59 9.62 17.85
C LEU A 149 -15.64 10.49 17.02
N ALA A 150 -14.56 11.00 17.62
CA ALA A 150 -13.54 11.76 16.90
C ALA A 150 -12.76 10.86 15.92
N MET A 151 -12.40 9.65 16.32
CA MET A 151 -11.79 8.67 15.41
C MET A 151 -12.70 8.37 14.21
N VAL A 152 -14.01 8.21 14.43
CA VAL A 152 -14.98 8.05 13.35
C VAL A 152 -15.08 9.28 12.45
N GLU A 153 -15.16 10.48 13.05
CA GLU A 153 -15.29 11.74 12.32
C GLU A 153 -14.12 11.97 11.35
N PHE A 154 -12.90 11.60 11.77
CA PHE A 154 -11.67 11.81 11.01
C PHE A 154 -11.12 10.58 10.30
N GLY A 155 -11.83 9.44 10.35
CA GLY A 155 -11.48 8.24 9.60
C GLY A 155 -10.29 7.45 10.16
N ILE A 156 -10.02 7.56 11.46
CA ILE A 156 -9.01 6.77 12.19
C ILE A 156 -9.62 5.40 12.49
N SER A 157 -9.44 4.45 11.57
CA SER A 157 -10.23 3.21 11.56
C SER A 157 -9.45 1.91 11.54
N THR A 158 -8.13 1.94 11.26
CA THR A 158 -7.30 0.72 11.31
C THR A 158 -6.77 0.47 12.72
N ILE A 159 -6.55 -0.79 13.09
CA ILE A 159 -6.06 -1.15 14.45
C ILE A 159 -4.72 -0.45 14.76
N GLY A 160 -3.79 -0.43 13.81
CA GLY A 160 -2.49 0.24 14.00
C GLY A 160 -2.60 1.76 14.13
N GLU A 161 -3.46 2.39 13.32
CA GLU A 161 -3.68 3.84 13.40
C GLU A 161 -4.41 4.23 14.68
N GLN A 162 -5.37 3.42 15.15
CA GLN A 162 -5.99 3.59 16.45
C GLN A 162 -4.97 3.40 17.57
N ALA A 163 -4.12 2.37 17.52
CA ALA A 163 -3.10 2.12 18.54
C ALA A 163 -2.14 3.30 18.70
N ASP A 164 -1.61 3.83 17.60
CA ASP A 164 -0.68 4.96 17.61
C ASP A 164 -1.36 6.27 18.04
N PHE A 165 -2.55 6.56 17.50
CA PHE A 165 -3.34 7.71 17.92
C PHE A 165 -3.63 7.70 19.43
N LEU A 166 -4.00 6.54 19.97
CA LEU A 166 -4.29 6.35 21.40
C LEU A 166 -3.03 6.45 22.25
N ALA A 167 -1.90 5.87 21.82
CA ALA A 167 -0.63 5.97 22.54
C ALA A 167 -0.17 7.42 22.66
N GLN A 168 -0.26 8.19 21.57
CA GLN A 168 0.10 9.61 21.58
C GLN A 168 -0.88 10.46 22.38
N ALA A 169 -2.18 10.15 22.29
CA ALA A 169 -3.20 10.84 23.07
C ALA A 169 -2.99 10.60 24.56
N ALA A 170 -2.76 9.34 24.95
CA ALA A 170 -2.45 8.94 26.32
C ALA A 170 -1.21 9.68 26.83
N TYR A 171 -0.11 9.64 26.09
CA TYR A 171 1.15 10.26 26.50
C TYR A 171 1.00 11.78 26.72
N LYS A 172 0.50 12.52 25.72
CA LYS A 172 0.41 13.99 25.76
C LYS A 172 -0.56 14.51 26.82
N SER A 173 -1.61 13.75 27.10
CA SER A 173 -2.64 14.10 28.08
C SER A 173 -2.39 13.51 29.47
N LYS A 174 -1.20 12.92 29.72
CA LYS A 174 -0.87 12.24 30.97
C LYS A 174 -1.91 11.16 31.32
N ASN A 175 -2.04 10.16 30.46
CA ASN A 175 -3.01 9.06 30.55
C ASN A 175 -4.46 9.58 30.60
N PHE A 176 -4.80 10.51 29.70
CA PHE A 176 -6.14 11.12 29.57
C PHE A 176 -6.60 11.95 30.79
N SER A 177 -5.71 12.21 31.75
CA SER A 177 -6.04 12.96 32.97
C SER A 177 -5.92 14.49 32.84
N CYS A 178 -5.27 14.97 31.78
CA CYS A 178 -4.91 16.37 31.61
C CYS A 178 -5.26 16.90 30.21
N LEU A 179 -6.31 17.71 30.11
CA LEU A 179 -6.76 18.36 28.86
C LEU A 179 -6.38 19.85 28.76
N GLU A 180 -5.77 20.39 29.81
CA GLU A 180 -5.26 21.75 29.85
C GLU A 180 -3.94 21.76 30.62
N GLU A 181 -2.94 22.43 30.08
CA GLU A 181 -1.63 22.45 30.72
C GLU A 181 -1.60 23.19 32.06
N SER A 182 -0.71 22.73 32.94
CA SER A 182 -0.50 23.26 34.30
C SER A 182 0.22 24.59 34.32
N GLU A 183 0.97 24.90 33.25
CA GLU A 183 1.74 26.12 33.12
C GLU A 183 0.81 27.34 32.94
N SER A 184 1.27 28.53 33.37
CA SER A 184 0.45 29.75 33.30
C SER A 184 0.23 30.24 31.86
N GLY A 185 1.12 29.87 30.94
CA GLY A 185 1.16 30.34 29.56
C GLY A 185 1.83 31.72 29.38
N GLU A 186 2.29 32.37 30.45
CA GLU A 186 2.97 33.67 30.38
C GLU A 186 4.25 33.63 29.51
N GLU A 187 4.90 32.48 29.44
CA GLU A 187 6.10 32.24 28.62
C GLU A 187 5.83 32.28 27.10
N TYR A 188 4.57 32.10 26.68
CA TYR A 188 4.17 32.18 25.27
C TYR A 188 3.81 33.61 24.83
N GLU A 189 3.86 34.57 25.75
CA GLU A 189 3.54 35.95 25.47
C GLU A 189 4.52 36.55 24.44
N ASN A 190 3.99 37.25 23.43
CA ASN A 190 4.76 37.83 22.31
C ASN A 190 5.50 36.82 21.40
N ARG A 191 5.27 35.50 21.52
CA ARG A 191 5.79 34.49 20.57
C ARG A 191 5.15 34.66 19.20
N LYS A 192 5.85 35.32 18.29
CA LYS A 192 5.37 35.65 16.94
C LYS A 192 5.13 34.41 16.07
N ASP A 193 5.93 33.37 16.25
CA ASP A 193 5.80 32.07 15.61
C ASP A 193 4.49 31.36 15.98
N LEU A 194 3.97 31.61 17.19
CA LEU A 194 2.66 31.12 17.66
C LEU A 194 1.49 32.06 17.31
N GLY A 195 1.77 33.18 16.64
CA GLY A 195 0.78 34.22 16.34
C GLY A 195 0.35 35.04 17.57
N ASN A 196 1.02 34.91 18.71
CA ASN A 196 0.73 35.64 19.94
C ASN A 196 1.29 37.06 19.83
N VAL A 197 0.49 37.98 19.30
CA VAL A 197 0.90 39.37 18.98
C VAL A 197 0.08 40.42 19.72
N GLU A 198 -0.99 40.02 20.41
CA GLU A 198 -1.78 40.89 21.27
C GLU A 198 -1.44 40.66 22.74
N PRO A 199 -1.42 41.70 23.59
CA PRO A 199 -1.17 41.54 25.02
C PRO A 199 -2.16 40.57 25.69
N GLY A 200 -1.62 39.57 26.38
CA GLY A 200 -2.37 38.53 27.09
C GLY A 200 -2.58 37.25 26.27
N ASP A 201 -2.04 37.18 25.06
CA ASP A 201 -2.16 36.03 24.17
C ASP A 201 -1.51 34.76 24.72
N GLY A 202 -0.40 34.89 25.45
CA GLY A 202 0.30 33.73 25.98
C GLY A 202 -0.58 32.92 26.92
N VAL A 203 -1.15 33.59 27.92
CA VAL A 203 -2.07 32.98 28.90
C VAL A 203 -3.38 32.54 28.22
N ARG A 204 -3.90 33.35 27.29
CA ARG A 204 -5.18 33.08 26.61
C ARG A 204 -5.09 31.82 25.73
N PHE A 205 -4.02 31.66 24.96
CA PHE A 205 -3.82 30.56 24.00
C PHE A 205 -2.79 29.53 24.47
N LYS A 206 -2.74 29.28 25.78
CA LYS A 206 -1.98 28.20 26.39
C LYS A 206 -2.44 26.80 25.92
N GLY A 207 -1.62 25.78 26.08
CA GLY A 207 -1.82 24.40 25.63
C GLY A 207 -3.09 23.73 26.16
N ARG A 208 -3.98 23.27 25.25
CA ARG A 208 -5.22 22.54 25.57
C ARG A 208 -5.52 21.40 24.59
N GLY A 209 -6.38 20.48 25.00
CA GLY A 209 -6.79 19.29 24.24
C GLY A 209 -5.80 18.12 24.38
N LEU A 210 -6.18 16.93 23.89
CA LEU A 210 -5.36 15.72 24.04
C LEU A 210 -3.97 15.87 23.43
N PHE A 211 -3.84 16.65 22.35
CA PHE A 211 -2.57 16.85 21.64
C PHE A 211 -1.84 18.18 21.97
N ARG A 212 -2.31 18.94 22.97
CA ARG A 212 -1.83 20.30 23.31
C ARG A 212 -1.74 21.26 22.12
N ILE A 213 -2.87 21.79 21.68
CA ILE A 213 -2.91 22.94 20.77
C ILE A 213 -2.47 24.19 21.52
N LEU A 214 -1.46 24.89 20.99
CA LEU A 214 -0.81 26.05 21.61
C LEU A 214 -0.72 27.21 20.61
N GLY A 215 -1.00 28.43 21.05
CA GLY A 215 -0.80 29.66 20.26
C GLY A 215 -1.98 30.09 19.41
N ARG A 216 -2.19 31.41 19.31
CA ARG A 216 -3.33 32.04 18.63
C ARG A 216 -3.54 31.53 17.20
N ILE A 217 -2.46 31.32 16.44
CA ILE A 217 -2.57 30.87 15.05
C ILE A 217 -3.17 29.46 14.95
N ASN A 218 -2.70 28.53 15.79
CA ASN A 218 -3.17 27.15 15.81
C ASN A 218 -4.59 27.04 16.36
N TYR A 219 -4.94 27.86 17.36
CA TYR A 219 -6.32 27.98 17.84
C TYR A 219 -7.26 28.46 16.74
N LYS A 220 -6.83 29.42 15.90
CA LYS A 220 -7.63 29.93 14.77
C LYS A 220 -7.92 28.83 13.76
N GLU A 221 -6.88 28.13 13.31
CA GLU A 221 -7.01 27.06 12.32
C GLU A 221 -7.90 25.93 12.84
N CYS A 222 -7.71 25.53 14.09
CA CYS A 222 -8.54 24.53 14.76
C CYS A 222 -10.01 25.01 14.88
N SER A 223 -10.22 26.29 15.23
CA SER A 223 -11.55 26.91 15.35
C SER A 223 -12.32 26.82 14.02
N GLU A 224 -11.66 27.16 12.91
CA GLU A 224 -12.24 27.14 11.57
C GLU A 224 -12.56 25.71 11.13
N ALA A 225 -11.62 24.78 11.32
CA ALA A 225 -11.78 23.38 10.94
C ALA A 225 -12.92 22.69 11.69
N LEU A 226 -12.97 22.83 13.02
CA LEU A 226 -13.98 22.18 13.86
C LEU A 226 -15.31 22.92 13.91
N GLY A 227 -15.36 24.16 13.39
CA GLY A 227 -16.53 25.04 13.51
C GLY A 227 -16.84 25.45 14.94
N ALA A 228 -15.82 25.50 15.81
CA ALA A 228 -15.92 26.00 17.18
C ALA A 228 -15.53 27.50 17.23
N ASN A 229 -15.86 28.21 18.30
CA ASN A 229 -15.37 29.58 18.54
C ASN A 229 -14.24 29.58 19.58
N LEU A 230 -13.08 29.04 19.20
CA LEU A 230 -11.92 28.88 20.08
C LEU A 230 -11.08 30.17 20.20
N ILE A 231 -11.30 31.15 19.32
CA ILE A 231 -10.65 32.47 19.44
C ILE A 231 -11.24 33.24 20.62
N ASP A 232 -12.57 33.32 20.71
CA ASP A 232 -13.21 34.01 21.83
C ASP A 232 -13.28 33.14 23.08
N ASN A 233 -13.38 31.82 22.92
CA ASN A 233 -13.54 30.86 24.02
C ASN A 233 -12.51 29.73 23.96
N PRO A 234 -11.22 30.01 24.13
CA PRO A 234 -10.15 29.00 24.02
C PRO A 234 -10.26 27.89 25.06
N GLN A 235 -10.90 28.14 26.22
CA GLN A 235 -11.11 27.16 27.27
C GLN A 235 -11.95 25.95 26.83
N TYR A 236 -12.80 26.10 25.80
CA TYR A 236 -13.62 24.99 25.31
C TYR A 236 -12.78 23.86 24.69
N LEU A 237 -11.53 24.13 24.32
CA LEU A 237 -10.62 23.11 23.81
C LEU A 237 -10.20 22.08 24.88
N ALA A 238 -10.42 22.38 26.15
CA ALA A 238 -10.23 21.45 27.26
C ALA A 238 -11.49 20.60 27.56
N GLU A 239 -12.61 20.79 26.86
CA GLU A 239 -13.78 19.94 26.99
C GLU A 239 -13.56 18.61 26.23
N PRO A 240 -13.94 17.43 26.79
CA PRO A 240 -13.64 16.12 26.18
C PRO A 240 -14.02 16.00 24.71
N GLY A 241 -15.19 16.54 24.31
CA GLY A 241 -15.63 16.56 22.92
C GLY A 241 -14.67 17.27 21.97
N LEU A 242 -14.30 18.52 22.28
CA LEU A 242 -13.41 19.32 21.45
C LEU A 242 -11.95 18.90 21.59
N ALA A 243 -11.55 18.40 22.76
CA ALA A 243 -10.23 17.83 23.00
C ALA A 243 -9.96 16.60 22.10
N CYS A 244 -10.92 15.68 21.99
CA CYS A 244 -10.81 14.52 21.11
C CYS A 244 -10.86 14.91 19.62
N ARG A 245 -11.79 15.79 19.24
CA ARG A 245 -11.95 16.24 17.84
C ARG A 245 -10.74 17.05 17.36
N SER A 246 -10.13 17.87 18.21
CA SER A 246 -8.93 18.62 17.86
C SER A 246 -7.69 17.74 17.70
N ALA A 247 -7.54 16.69 18.52
CA ALA A 247 -6.49 15.71 18.35
C ALA A 247 -6.65 14.90 17.07
N ALA A 248 -7.85 14.41 16.78
CA ALA A 248 -8.14 13.67 15.55
C ALA A 248 -8.02 14.55 14.29
N TRP A 249 -8.41 15.83 14.38
CA TRP A 249 -8.14 16.80 13.31
C TRP A 249 -6.65 17.00 13.07
N LEU A 250 -5.88 17.24 14.14
CA LEU A 250 -4.44 17.48 14.04
C LEU A 250 -3.71 16.25 13.48
N TRP A 251 -4.10 15.06 13.93
CA TRP A 251 -3.68 13.78 13.38
C TRP A 251 -3.93 13.73 11.87
N ASN A 252 -5.15 14.04 11.46
CA ASN A 252 -5.54 13.97 10.05
C ASN A 252 -4.79 14.97 9.14
N ILE A 253 -4.45 16.17 9.64
CA ILE A 253 -3.74 17.17 8.83
C ILE A 253 -2.22 17.03 8.83
N ARG A 254 -1.62 16.33 9.82
CA ARG A 254 -0.16 16.19 9.94
C ARG A 254 0.36 14.79 9.64
N VAL A 255 -0.44 13.76 9.91
CA VAL A 255 -0.04 12.35 9.75
C VAL A 255 -0.65 11.76 8.48
N SER A 256 -1.91 12.05 8.16
CA SER A 256 -2.61 11.41 7.03
C SER A 256 -2.20 11.91 5.63
N SER A 257 -1.36 12.95 5.52
CA SER A 257 -0.84 13.48 4.26
C SER A 257 0.56 12.97 3.88
N ASP A 258 1.28 12.27 4.76
CA ASP A 258 2.65 11.76 4.50
C ASP A 258 2.65 10.22 4.39
N SER A 259 3.15 9.70 3.28
CA SER A 259 3.04 8.28 2.90
C SER A 259 4.04 7.36 3.61
N ILE A 260 5.11 7.93 4.18
CA ILE A 260 6.17 7.20 4.89
C ILE A 260 5.71 6.79 6.29
N LEU A 261 4.98 7.68 6.98
CA LEU A 261 4.45 7.45 8.33
C LEU A 261 3.38 6.34 8.39
N ARG A 262 2.89 5.87 7.22
CA ARG A 262 1.78 4.93 7.09
C ARG A 262 2.17 3.46 6.96
N ARG A 263 3.44 3.13 6.70
CA ARG A 263 3.83 1.80 6.22
C ARG A 263 4.59 0.94 7.23
N THR A 264 5.17 1.54 8.27
CA THR A 264 5.84 0.80 9.35
C THR A 264 5.83 1.66 10.61
N ILE A 265 5.19 1.20 11.68
CA ILE A 265 5.35 1.84 12.99
C ILE A 265 6.65 1.28 13.57
N THR A 266 7.78 1.91 13.21
CA THR A 266 9.06 1.73 13.89
C THR A 266 9.22 2.82 14.95
N ILE A 267 10.14 2.61 15.90
CA ILE A 267 10.53 3.61 16.90
C ILE A 267 10.93 4.95 16.23
N GLU A 268 11.54 4.90 15.04
CA GLU A 268 11.90 6.06 14.23
C GLU A 268 10.68 6.84 13.71
N THR A 269 9.60 6.15 13.32
CA THR A 269 8.34 6.80 12.89
C THR A 269 7.67 7.54 14.06
N VAL A 270 7.71 6.96 15.26
CA VAL A 270 7.17 7.60 16.48
C VAL A 270 8.05 8.79 16.92
N GLN A 271 9.37 8.70 16.74
CA GLN A 271 10.29 9.83 16.91
C GLN A 271 10.03 10.95 15.91
N ILE A 272 9.82 10.63 14.62
CA ILE A 272 9.52 11.65 13.60
C ILE A 272 8.17 12.32 13.86
N ILE A 273 7.12 11.57 14.20
CA ILE A 273 5.83 12.16 14.58
C ILE A 273 5.98 13.00 15.86
N SER A 274 6.83 12.57 16.79
CA SER A 274 7.18 13.37 17.98
C SER A 274 8.00 14.62 17.65
N GLU A 275 8.88 14.61 16.65
CA GLU A 275 9.58 15.82 16.19
C GLU A 275 8.64 16.78 15.42
N TYR A 276 7.63 16.25 14.72
CA TYR A 276 6.63 17.04 13.98
C TYR A 276 5.52 17.63 14.87
N LEU A 277 5.30 17.08 16.06
CA LEU A 277 4.27 17.50 17.01
C LEU A 277 4.83 18.16 18.29
N TYR A 278 6.16 18.23 18.50
CA TYR A 278 6.76 18.66 19.78
C TYR A 278 8.06 19.49 19.64
N GLU A 279 8.44 20.18 20.73
CA GLU A 279 9.77 20.78 20.96
C GLU A 279 10.67 19.91 21.92
N GLU A 280 10.13 18.86 22.57
CA GLU A 280 10.85 17.88 23.43
C GLU A 280 10.42 16.42 23.13
N ILE A 281 11.39 15.49 23.11
CA ILE A 281 11.21 14.07 22.71
C ILE A 281 10.96 13.19 23.95
N PRO A 282 9.93 12.30 23.96
CA PRO A 282 9.67 11.34 25.04
C PRO A 282 10.84 10.38 25.34
N SER A 283 10.87 9.78 26.54
CA SER A 283 11.63 8.54 26.77
C SER A 283 11.07 7.41 25.88
N LEU A 284 11.93 6.81 25.06
CA LEU A 284 11.56 5.80 24.07
C LEU A 284 10.87 4.57 24.71
N ASP A 285 11.32 4.19 25.90
CA ASP A 285 10.86 2.98 26.61
C ASP A 285 9.37 3.03 27.02
N ASP A 286 8.86 4.19 27.46
CA ASP A 286 7.47 4.31 27.93
C ASP A 286 6.46 4.32 26.77
N MET A 287 6.85 4.91 25.64
CA MET A 287 6.03 5.04 24.45
C MET A 287 5.98 3.73 23.66
N GLU A 288 7.09 3.00 23.60
CA GLU A 288 7.15 1.66 23.03
C GLU A 288 6.24 0.69 23.78
N LEU A 289 6.24 0.73 25.11
CA LEU A 289 5.36 -0.10 25.93
C LEU A 289 3.88 0.22 25.72
N MET A 290 3.49 1.50 25.66
CA MET A 290 2.10 1.91 25.42
C MET A 290 1.60 1.51 24.04
N LEU A 291 2.44 1.64 23.01
CA LEU A 291 2.12 1.26 21.64
C LEU A 291 1.92 -0.27 21.51
N GLN A 292 2.88 -1.06 21.99
CA GLN A 292 2.79 -2.53 21.98
C GLN A 292 1.58 -3.03 22.78
N THR A 293 1.25 -2.34 23.87
CA THR A 293 0.07 -2.64 24.70
C THR A 293 -1.23 -2.29 23.95
N ALA A 294 -1.30 -1.13 23.29
CA ALA A 294 -2.45 -0.73 22.48
C ALA A 294 -2.73 -1.70 21.33
N GLU A 295 -1.71 -2.09 20.56
CA GLU A 295 -1.87 -3.08 19.50
C GLU A 295 -2.37 -4.43 20.04
N ARG A 296 -1.84 -4.88 21.18
CA ARG A 296 -2.23 -6.14 21.81
C ARG A 296 -3.69 -6.16 22.27
N PHE A 297 -4.18 -5.07 22.87
CA PHE A 297 -5.52 -5.04 23.49
C PHE A 297 -6.65 -4.65 22.54
N ILE A 298 -6.38 -3.83 21.52
CA ILE A 298 -7.36 -3.49 20.47
C ILE A 298 -7.67 -4.73 19.60
N ASN A 299 -6.74 -5.69 19.51
CA ASN A 299 -6.88 -6.93 18.74
C ASN A 299 -7.73 -8.03 19.44
N LEU A 300 -8.09 -7.86 20.72
CA LEU A 300 -8.93 -8.82 21.45
C LEU A 300 -10.42 -8.62 21.11
N HIS A 301 -11.07 -9.67 20.59
CA HIS A 301 -12.49 -9.63 20.21
C HIS A 301 -13.41 -9.60 21.46
N VAL A 302 -14.32 -8.63 21.53
CA VAL A 302 -15.41 -8.60 22.52
C VAL A 302 -16.62 -9.35 21.95
N ALA A 303 -17.05 -10.42 22.63
CA ALA A 303 -18.05 -11.35 22.10
C ALA A 303 -19.52 -10.88 22.24
N ARG A 304 -19.84 -9.93 23.14
CA ARG A 304 -21.18 -9.31 23.26
C ARG A 304 -21.21 -8.11 24.22
N VAL A 305 -22.06 -7.12 23.95
CA VAL A 305 -22.40 -6.01 24.85
C VAL A 305 -23.93 -6.00 25.05
N GLU A 306 -24.39 -6.10 26.30
CA GLU A 306 -25.82 -5.95 26.65
C GLU A 306 -25.98 -4.77 27.61
N ILE A 307 -26.97 -3.91 27.33
CA ILE A 307 -27.30 -2.71 28.12
C ILE A 307 -28.62 -2.96 28.85
N TYR A 308 -28.65 -2.71 30.16
CA TYR A 308 -29.87 -2.78 30.98
C TYR A 308 -30.05 -1.51 31.81
N ASP A 309 -31.31 -1.10 31.98
CA ASP A 309 -31.75 -0.01 32.85
C ASP A 309 -32.69 -0.62 33.92
N GLU A 310 -32.30 -0.60 35.19
CA GLU A 310 -33.11 -1.17 36.28
C GLU A 310 -34.07 -0.17 36.94
N GLU A 311 -33.89 1.14 36.79
CA GLU A 311 -34.79 2.11 37.46
C GLU A 311 -34.83 3.48 36.75
N ALA A 312 -35.87 3.74 35.94
CA ALA A 312 -36.71 4.93 36.06
C ALA A 312 -37.83 5.02 35.00
N SER A 313 -39.06 4.92 35.48
CA SER A 313 -40.21 5.60 34.88
C SER A 313 -39.97 7.12 34.87
N ILE A 314 -39.84 7.76 33.70
CA ILE A 314 -39.73 9.22 33.58
C ILE A 314 -40.97 9.79 32.88
N THR A 315 -41.68 10.67 33.58
CA THR A 315 -42.75 11.52 33.07
C THR A 315 -42.19 12.80 32.41
N LYS A 316 -42.98 13.36 31.48
CA LYS A 316 -42.61 14.24 30.36
C LYS A 316 -42.00 15.62 30.62
N ASP A 317 -41.71 16.06 31.84
CA ASP A 317 -41.50 17.50 32.13
C ASP A 317 -40.21 17.86 32.90
N LYS A 318 -39.02 17.41 32.45
CA LYS A 318 -37.74 17.97 32.96
C LYS A 318 -36.75 18.37 31.85
N PRO A 319 -36.04 19.53 31.98
CA PRO A 319 -34.96 19.93 31.08
C PRO A 319 -33.72 19.01 31.16
N LEU A 320 -33.03 18.84 30.02
CA LEU A 320 -31.89 17.93 29.81
C LEU A 320 -30.71 18.17 30.79
N ASP A 321 -30.55 19.40 31.27
CA ASP A 321 -29.39 19.83 32.07
C ASP A 321 -29.40 19.25 33.51
N SER A 322 -30.41 18.45 33.87
CA SER A 322 -30.62 17.89 35.22
C SER A 322 -30.49 16.36 35.31
N ILE A 323 -30.10 15.68 34.23
CA ILE A 323 -29.93 14.22 34.23
C ILE A 323 -28.54 13.85 34.78
N SER A 324 -28.51 13.33 36.01
CA SER A 324 -27.30 12.75 36.60
C SER A 324 -26.99 11.39 35.94
N MET A 325 -25.84 11.25 35.29
CA MET A 325 -25.34 9.99 34.70
C MET A 325 -24.82 9.00 35.76
N LYS A 326 -25.60 8.71 36.80
CA LYS A 326 -25.32 7.60 37.73
C LYS A 326 -26.33 6.49 37.48
N GLY A 327 -25.91 5.40 36.83
CA GLY A 327 -26.73 4.19 36.75
C GLY A 327 -26.57 3.28 35.54
N ILE A 328 -25.80 3.63 34.50
CA ILE A 328 -25.59 2.72 33.36
C ILE A 328 -24.54 1.67 33.75
N ASN A 329 -24.96 0.42 33.94
CA ASN A 329 -24.06 -0.71 34.13
C ASN A 329 -23.91 -1.50 32.82
N ILE A 330 -22.66 -1.68 32.37
CA ILE A 330 -22.28 -2.50 31.22
C ILE A 330 -21.64 -3.78 31.76
N ARG A 331 -22.09 -4.95 31.30
CA ARG A 331 -21.47 -6.24 31.65
C ARG A 331 -20.71 -6.77 30.43
N THR A 332 -19.40 -6.91 30.57
CA THR A 332 -18.49 -7.52 29.58
C THR A 332 -18.09 -8.92 30.06
N GLU A 333 -18.33 -9.96 29.25
CA GLU A 333 -17.72 -11.28 29.44
C GLU A 333 -16.52 -11.42 28.50
N VAL A 334 -15.35 -11.67 29.08
CA VAL A 334 -14.08 -11.91 28.37
C VAL A 334 -13.80 -13.41 28.43
N GLU A 335 -13.70 -14.09 27.28
CA GLU A 335 -13.14 -15.45 27.26
C GLU A 335 -11.63 -15.37 27.50
N SER A 336 -11.20 -15.73 28.71
CA SER A 336 -9.80 -15.82 29.08
C SER A 336 -9.13 -17.01 28.38
N ILE A 337 -8.26 -16.77 27.40
CA ILE A 337 -7.25 -17.76 27.02
C ILE A 337 -6.11 -17.65 28.04
N VAL A 338 -6.11 -18.57 29.00
CA VAL A 338 -5.03 -18.78 29.96
C VAL A 338 -3.85 -19.42 29.23
N LEU A 339 -2.73 -18.71 29.14
CA LEU A 339 -1.43 -19.31 28.81
C LEU A 339 -0.79 -19.83 30.11
N GLU A 340 -1.04 -21.10 30.45
CA GLU A 340 -0.23 -21.86 31.41
C GLU A 340 0.80 -22.71 30.64
N GLY A 341 2.08 -22.57 31.03
CA GLY A 341 3.22 -23.17 30.32
C GLY A 341 3.49 -24.63 30.64
N HIS A 342 4.40 -25.25 29.86
CA HIS A 342 5.37 -26.22 30.36
C HIS A 342 6.49 -26.49 29.34
N ILE A 343 7.74 -26.26 29.79
CA ILE A 343 8.98 -26.80 29.25
C ILE A 343 9.10 -28.28 29.70
N SER A 344 9.29 -29.21 28.75
CA SER A 344 9.77 -30.61 28.91
C SER A 344 9.42 -31.35 27.61
N GLY A 345 10.26 -32.08 26.86
CA GLY A 345 11.59 -32.62 27.04
C GLY A 345 11.92 -33.50 25.82
N TYR A 346 13.21 -33.77 25.61
CA TYR A 346 13.77 -34.67 24.60
C TYR A 346 13.15 -36.08 24.59
N GLN A 347 12.95 -36.67 23.39
CA GLN A 347 13.25 -38.09 23.14
C GLN A 347 13.39 -38.45 21.65
N GLU A 348 14.51 -39.10 21.33
CA GLU A 348 14.85 -39.76 20.07
C GLU A 348 13.86 -40.88 19.70
N ILE A 349 13.57 -41.03 18.41
CA ILE A 349 13.14 -42.30 17.83
C ILE A 349 13.95 -42.57 16.57
N THR A 350 15.00 -43.38 16.74
CA THR A 350 15.65 -44.16 15.68
C THR A 350 14.68 -45.18 15.09
N ARG A 351 14.60 -45.26 13.75
CA ARG A 351 14.19 -46.50 13.06
C ARG A 351 15.09 -46.78 11.86
N SER A 352 15.93 -47.78 12.06
CA SER A 352 16.68 -48.56 11.07
C SER A 352 15.74 -49.31 10.12
N GLY A 353 16.12 -49.38 8.85
CA GLY A 353 15.49 -50.26 7.86
C GLY A 353 16.25 -50.22 6.54
N GLU A 354 17.34 -50.98 6.45
CA GLU A 354 18.00 -51.29 5.18
C GLU A 354 17.17 -52.30 4.38
N ALA A 355 17.00 -52.05 3.09
CA ALA A 355 16.85 -53.08 2.07
C ALA A 355 17.42 -52.57 0.74
N SER A 356 18.54 -53.16 0.34
CA SER A 356 19.22 -52.96 -0.94
C SER A 356 18.54 -53.72 -2.08
N THR A 357 18.47 -53.11 -3.27
CA THR A 357 18.75 -53.80 -4.55
C THR A 357 19.26 -52.80 -5.57
N HIS A 358 20.38 -53.14 -6.21
CA HIS A 358 21.07 -52.40 -7.26
C HIS A 358 20.20 -52.08 -8.48
N ASP A 359 20.33 -50.86 -9.00
CA ASP A 359 20.31 -50.60 -10.45
C ASP A 359 21.14 -49.34 -10.78
N GLU A 360 21.63 -49.28 -12.01
CA GLU A 360 22.80 -48.54 -12.52
C GLU A 360 22.94 -47.03 -12.16
N SER A 361 24.19 -46.62 -11.92
CA SER A 361 24.61 -45.33 -11.33
C SER A 361 24.35 -44.11 -12.23
N TYR A 362 23.32 -43.35 -11.90
CA TYR A 362 23.37 -41.89 -11.93
C TYR A 362 23.47 -41.42 -10.48
N SER A 363 24.60 -40.80 -10.09
CA SER A 363 24.69 -40.14 -8.78
C SER A 363 23.58 -39.09 -8.70
N PRO A 364 22.69 -39.14 -7.69
CA PRO A 364 21.64 -38.15 -7.56
C PRO A 364 22.28 -36.79 -7.27
N ILE A 365 21.88 -35.76 -8.02
CA ILE A 365 22.17 -34.35 -7.69
C ILE A 365 21.84 -34.15 -6.21
N GLN A 366 22.85 -33.82 -5.40
CA GLN A 366 22.65 -33.46 -4.00
C GLN A 366 22.51 -31.95 -3.91
N ASN A 367 21.65 -31.46 -3.02
CA ASN A 367 21.53 -30.02 -2.78
C ASN A 367 22.28 -29.69 -1.51
N LEU A 368 23.31 -28.86 -1.63
CA LEU A 368 23.99 -28.26 -0.50
C LEU A 368 23.11 -27.13 0.04
N THR A 369 22.98 -27.08 1.36
CA THR A 369 22.31 -25.98 2.08
C THR A 369 23.39 -25.11 2.69
N ARG A 370 23.37 -23.81 2.43
CA ARG A 370 24.34 -22.82 2.95
C ARG A 370 23.65 -21.58 3.47
N TYR A 371 24.30 -20.84 4.36
CA TYR A 371 23.76 -19.61 4.95
C TYR A 371 24.62 -18.42 4.51
N PRO A 372 24.07 -17.48 3.73
CA PRO A 372 24.87 -16.34 3.26
C PRO A 372 25.17 -15.38 4.40
N ASN A 373 26.44 -15.04 4.54
CA ASN A 373 26.95 -14.07 5.50
C ASN A 373 27.75 -12.97 4.79
N LEU A 374 27.60 -11.73 5.24
CA LEU A 374 28.30 -10.56 4.70
C LEU A 374 29.14 -9.92 5.80
N ASP A 375 30.41 -10.31 5.89
CA ASP A 375 31.34 -9.74 6.85
C ASP A 375 32.01 -8.47 6.29
N CYS A 376 31.65 -7.34 6.89
CA CYS A 376 32.29 -6.05 6.64
C CYS A 376 32.00 -5.07 7.80
N PRO A 377 32.74 -3.96 7.91
CA PRO A 377 32.52 -2.97 8.96
C PRO A 377 31.14 -2.30 8.86
N ASP A 378 30.45 -2.11 9.98
CA ASP A 378 29.19 -1.36 10.04
C ASP A 378 29.38 0.15 9.75
N LYS A 379 30.64 0.63 9.84
CA LYS A 379 31.03 2.02 9.59
C LYS A 379 32.25 2.09 8.69
N ALA A 380 32.21 3.02 7.73
CA ALA A 380 33.34 3.32 6.87
C ALA A 380 33.65 4.82 6.85
N ILE A 381 34.91 5.16 6.55
CA ILE A 381 35.33 6.54 6.33
C ILE A 381 35.36 6.77 4.83
N ILE A 382 34.86 7.92 4.37
CA ILE A 382 34.86 8.27 2.95
C ILE A 382 36.28 8.22 2.37
N ASN A 383 36.41 7.70 1.15
CA ASN A 383 37.66 7.44 0.43
C ASN A 383 38.62 6.45 1.11
N GLN A 384 38.22 5.77 2.19
CA GLN A 384 39.03 4.75 2.84
C GLN A 384 38.54 3.35 2.44
N ARG A 385 39.45 2.55 1.87
CA ARG A 385 39.17 1.17 1.48
C ARG A 385 38.83 0.28 2.68
N PHE A 386 37.87 -0.62 2.50
CA PHE A 386 37.59 -1.74 3.40
C PHE A 386 37.27 -3.01 2.59
N SER A 387 37.21 -4.15 3.28
CA SER A 387 36.90 -5.45 2.65
C SER A 387 35.48 -5.86 2.97
N LEU A 388 34.79 -6.36 1.97
CA LEU A 388 33.56 -7.15 2.11
C LEU A 388 33.93 -8.60 1.85
N ILE A 389 33.74 -9.46 2.84
CA ILE A 389 33.87 -10.90 2.69
C ILE A 389 32.46 -11.46 2.56
N VAL A 390 32.17 -12.07 1.42
CA VAL A 390 30.90 -12.75 1.18
C VAL A 390 31.13 -14.23 1.43
N GLU A 391 30.41 -14.78 2.39
CA GLU A 391 30.56 -16.17 2.83
C GLU A 391 29.26 -16.96 2.65
N LEU A 392 29.43 -18.27 2.47
CA LEU A 392 28.38 -19.27 2.47
C LEU A 392 28.71 -20.29 3.56
N LEU A 393 28.04 -20.14 4.71
CA LEU A 393 28.30 -20.92 5.91
C LEU A 393 27.56 -22.26 5.88
N LEU A 394 28.13 -23.28 6.50
CA LEU A 394 27.49 -24.58 6.74
C LEU A 394 26.35 -24.49 7.75
N GLU A 395 26.61 -23.77 8.84
CA GLU A 395 25.70 -23.63 9.97
C GLU A 395 25.08 -22.23 9.99
N LYS A 396 23.86 -22.17 10.52
CA LYS A 396 23.16 -20.90 10.68
C LYS A 396 23.78 -20.12 11.85
N PRO A 397 24.16 -18.84 11.68
CA PRO A 397 24.63 -18.01 12.77
C PRO A 397 23.58 -17.86 13.88
N GLU A 398 24.00 -18.02 15.15
CA GLU A 398 23.11 -17.95 16.32
C GLU A 398 22.50 -16.55 16.52
N ASP A 399 23.22 -15.51 16.11
CA ASP A 399 22.83 -14.10 16.16
C ASP A 399 21.86 -13.69 15.04
N GLN A 400 21.60 -14.56 14.07
CA GLN A 400 20.69 -14.32 12.95
C GLN A 400 19.59 -15.41 12.86
N PRO A 401 18.67 -15.50 13.85
CA PRO A 401 17.68 -16.55 13.93
C PRO A 401 16.65 -16.56 12.79
N ASP A 402 16.57 -15.49 12.00
CA ASP A 402 15.69 -15.38 10.83
C ASP A 402 16.40 -15.59 9.49
N LEU A 403 17.72 -15.78 9.48
CA LEU A 403 18.50 -16.01 8.25
C LEU A 403 17.99 -17.27 7.53
N LEU A 404 17.67 -17.08 6.25
CA LEU A 404 17.19 -18.15 5.38
C LEU A 404 18.39 -18.92 4.78
N PRO A 405 18.22 -20.20 4.41
CA PRO A 405 19.26 -20.93 3.71
C PRO A 405 19.20 -20.70 2.19
N LEU A 406 20.37 -20.69 1.57
CA LEU A 406 20.64 -20.82 0.15
C LEU A 406 20.76 -22.30 -0.23
N GLY A 407 20.14 -22.71 -1.34
CA GLY A 407 20.33 -24.05 -1.89
C GLY A 407 21.16 -24.03 -3.15
N ILE A 408 22.16 -24.90 -3.17
CA ILE A 408 23.16 -24.99 -4.23
C ILE A 408 23.10 -26.40 -4.79
N GLN A 409 22.91 -26.51 -6.10
CA GLN A 409 22.94 -27.79 -6.79
C GLN A 409 24.39 -28.27 -6.88
N ASP A 410 24.64 -29.47 -6.38
CA ASP A 410 25.88 -30.21 -6.55
C ASP A 410 25.63 -31.36 -7.51
N THR A 411 26.36 -31.36 -8.62
CA THR A 411 26.31 -32.42 -9.64
C THR A 411 26.90 -33.74 -9.16
N GLY A 412 27.53 -33.77 -7.97
CA GLY A 412 28.17 -34.95 -7.39
C GLY A 412 29.41 -35.39 -8.16
N THR A 413 30.01 -34.46 -8.91
CA THR A 413 31.26 -34.62 -9.68
C THR A 413 32.47 -34.28 -8.82
N ASP A 414 33.68 -34.60 -9.28
CA ASP A 414 34.92 -34.19 -8.56
C ASP A 414 35.07 -32.66 -8.46
N GLU A 415 34.48 -31.91 -9.39
CA GLU A 415 34.42 -30.45 -9.36
C GLU A 415 33.47 -29.95 -8.26
N LEU A 416 33.88 -28.89 -7.57
CA LEU A 416 33.05 -28.22 -6.57
C LEU A 416 31.93 -27.43 -7.26
N PRO A 417 30.75 -27.30 -6.64
CA PRO A 417 29.69 -26.47 -7.17
C PRO A 417 30.09 -24.98 -7.16
N GLU A 418 29.86 -24.31 -8.28
CA GLU A 418 30.16 -22.89 -8.46
C GLU A 418 28.95 -22.00 -8.16
N VAL A 419 29.18 -20.90 -7.45
CA VAL A 419 28.23 -19.81 -7.23
C VAL A 419 28.86 -18.50 -7.70
N GLU A 420 28.26 -17.83 -8.67
CA GLU A 420 28.65 -16.47 -9.04
C GLU A 420 28.09 -15.48 -8.00
N VAL A 421 28.98 -14.73 -7.37
CA VAL A 421 28.69 -13.69 -6.38
C VAL A 421 28.81 -12.33 -7.04
N VAL A 422 27.72 -11.56 -7.03
CA VAL A 422 27.62 -10.25 -7.67
C VAL A 422 27.34 -9.17 -6.63
N VAL A 423 28.23 -8.19 -6.54
CA VAL A 423 28.13 -7.06 -5.61
C VAL A 423 27.61 -5.82 -6.32
N SER A 424 26.59 -5.19 -5.74
CA SER A 424 26.03 -3.90 -6.16
C SER A 424 26.06 -2.96 -4.97
N ALA A 425 26.88 -1.91 -5.05
CA ALA A 425 27.16 -1.02 -3.93
C ALA A 425 27.19 0.45 -4.40
N SER A 426 26.00 1.06 -4.54
CA SER A 426 25.89 2.48 -4.90
C SER A 426 26.54 3.36 -3.83
N GLY A 427 27.35 4.33 -4.27
CA GLY A 427 28.15 5.17 -3.37
C GLY A 427 29.49 4.55 -2.94
N PHE A 428 29.91 3.46 -3.60
CA PHE A 428 31.23 2.85 -3.43
C PHE A 428 31.90 2.61 -4.78
N ASP A 429 33.21 2.85 -4.86
CA ASP A 429 34.05 2.35 -5.93
C ASP A 429 34.53 0.94 -5.57
N LEU A 430 34.37 -0.01 -6.50
CA LEU A 430 34.88 -1.38 -6.36
C LEU A 430 36.28 -1.47 -6.98
N GLU A 431 37.26 -1.99 -6.24
CA GLU A 431 38.55 -2.35 -6.81
C GLU A 431 38.42 -3.71 -7.53
N GLY A 432 38.42 -3.68 -8.87
CA GLY A 432 38.37 -4.88 -9.70
C GLY A 432 36.96 -5.21 -10.17
N SER A 433 36.68 -6.50 -10.34
CA SER A 433 35.37 -6.99 -10.80
C SER A 433 34.34 -6.92 -9.66
N ASN A 434 33.12 -6.51 -9.99
CA ASN A 434 31.98 -6.60 -9.08
C ASN A 434 31.35 -8.01 -9.07
N THR A 435 31.88 -8.94 -9.86
CA THR A 435 31.49 -10.36 -9.86
C THR A 435 32.71 -11.25 -9.58
N GLN A 436 32.52 -12.31 -8.79
CA GLN A 436 33.50 -13.37 -8.56
C GLN A 436 32.82 -14.74 -8.48
N ILE A 437 33.50 -15.79 -8.94
CA ILE A 437 33.04 -17.17 -8.76
C ILE A 437 33.53 -17.69 -7.41
N LEU A 438 32.58 -18.10 -6.57
CA LEU A 438 32.80 -18.79 -5.31
C LEU A 438 32.66 -20.30 -5.53
N GLN A 439 33.76 -21.04 -5.34
CA GLN A 439 33.74 -22.49 -5.26
C GLN A 439 33.20 -22.90 -3.90
N VAL A 440 32.13 -23.69 -3.86
CA VAL A 440 31.47 -24.04 -2.60
C VAL A 440 31.97 -25.40 -2.13
N GLU A 441 32.77 -25.36 -1.07
CA GLU A 441 33.25 -26.55 -0.36
C GLU A 441 32.07 -27.35 0.20
N ARG A 442 32.16 -28.68 0.15
CA ARG A 442 31.06 -29.57 0.56
C ARG A 442 30.90 -29.66 2.08
N ASP A 443 32.03 -29.62 2.78
CA ASP A 443 32.15 -29.87 4.22
C ASP A 443 32.85 -28.72 4.96
N ASP A 444 33.00 -27.55 4.32
CA ASP A 444 33.58 -26.35 4.96
C ASP A 444 32.83 -25.08 4.50
N ASP A 445 33.04 -23.98 5.23
CA ASP A 445 32.57 -22.66 4.83
C ASP A 445 33.32 -22.19 3.59
N SER A 446 32.68 -21.36 2.77
CA SER A 446 33.29 -20.86 1.53
C SER A 446 33.10 -19.36 1.42
N GLY A 447 34.13 -18.60 1.04
CA GLY A 447 34.01 -17.15 0.90
C GLY A 447 34.87 -16.52 -0.19
N VAL A 448 34.41 -15.37 -0.70
CA VAL A 448 35.12 -14.51 -1.65
C VAL A 448 35.21 -13.09 -1.12
N ARG A 449 36.24 -12.35 -1.53
CA ARG A 449 36.53 -11.01 -1.00
C ARG A 449 36.41 -9.94 -2.09
N PHE A 450 35.68 -8.89 -1.76
CA PHE A 450 35.59 -7.65 -2.52
C PHE A 450 36.23 -6.51 -1.72
N VAL A 451 36.76 -5.51 -2.43
CA VAL A 451 37.34 -4.30 -1.83
C VAL A 451 36.53 -3.10 -2.30
N LEU A 452 35.98 -2.35 -1.34
CA LEU A 452 35.11 -1.20 -1.58
C LEU A 452 35.76 0.06 -1.02
N ILE A 453 35.58 1.17 -1.75
CA ILE A 453 36.01 2.51 -1.35
C ILE A 453 34.76 3.41 -1.35
N PRO A 454 34.26 3.85 -0.19
CA PRO A 454 33.10 4.74 -0.17
C PRO A 454 33.42 6.07 -0.85
N ASN A 455 32.56 6.53 -1.75
CA ASN A 455 32.70 7.82 -2.45
C ASN A 455 31.55 8.79 -2.13
N LYS A 456 30.60 8.37 -1.28
CA LYS A 456 29.42 9.14 -0.85
C LYS A 456 29.25 9.05 0.67
N LEU A 457 28.78 10.11 1.31
CA LEU A 457 28.48 10.15 2.76
C LEU A 457 27.05 9.67 3.06
N GLY A 458 26.82 9.19 4.28
CA GLY A 458 25.50 8.82 4.81
C GLY A 458 25.30 7.31 4.94
N HIS A 459 24.05 6.89 5.13
CA HIS A 459 23.68 5.47 5.16
C HIS A 459 23.64 4.93 3.73
N LEU A 460 24.56 4.02 3.42
CA LEU A 460 24.66 3.37 2.12
C LEU A 460 24.35 1.87 2.24
N LYS A 461 24.00 1.25 1.11
CA LYS A 461 23.65 -0.17 1.04
C LYS A 461 24.63 -0.92 0.13
N ILE A 462 25.11 -2.06 0.62
CA ILE A 462 25.80 -3.08 -0.18
C ILE A 462 24.81 -4.22 -0.39
N LYS A 463 24.57 -4.57 -1.65
CA LYS A 463 23.75 -5.70 -2.03
C LYS A 463 24.62 -6.76 -2.67
N VAL A 464 24.39 -8.01 -2.29
CA VAL A 464 25.06 -9.17 -2.84
C VAL A 464 24.00 -10.11 -3.39
N GLN A 465 24.17 -10.55 -4.62
CA GLN A 465 23.30 -11.53 -5.27
C GLN A 465 24.11 -12.78 -5.61
N PHE A 466 23.50 -13.94 -5.40
CA PHE A 466 24.11 -15.24 -5.66
C PHE A 466 23.43 -15.87 -6.86
N TYR A 467 24.23 -16.31 -7.83
CA TYR A 467 23.77 -16.95 -9.05
C TYR A 467 24.38 -18.34 -9.18
N GLN A 468 23.60 -19.29 -9.68
CA GLN A 468 24.12 -20.59 -10.11
C GLN A 468 23.56 -20.91 -11.49
N ASN A 469 24.44 -21.31 -12.41
CA ASN A 469 24.11 -21.55 -13.82
C ASN A 469 23.35 -20.36 -14.44
N GLY A 470 23.73 -19.14 -14.06
CA GLY A 470 23.13 -17.93 -14.60
C GLY A 470 21.75 -17.56 -14.04
N LYS A 471 21.24 -18.28 -13.04
CA LYS A 471 19.97 -17.95 -12.38
C LYS A 471 20.19 -17.45 -10.96
N PRO A 472 19.41 -16.45 -10.50
CA PRO A 472 19.49 -16.00 -9.12
C PRO A 472 19.01 -17.10 -8.20
N ILE A 473 19.85 -17.46 -7.23
CA ILE A 473 19.57 -18.40 -6.15
C ILE A 473 19.47 -17.72 -4.79
N GLY A 474 20.05 -16.53 -4.62
CA GLY A 474 20.21 -15.87 -3.31
C GLY A 474 20.35 -14.34 -3.41
N LYS A 475 20.04 -13.63 -2.31
CA LYS A 475 20.58 -12.29 -2.07
C LYS A 475 20.98 -12.12 -0.60
N ALA A 476 21.77 -11.10 -0.31
CA ALA A 476 22.06 -10.60 1.03
C ALA A 476 22.32 -9.09 0.94
N THR A 477 21.96 -8.33 1.99
CA THR A 477 22.15 -6.87 2.00
C THR A 477 22.81 -6.45 3.31
N ARG A 478 23.70 -5.47 3.24
CA ARG A 478 24.33 -4.83 4.39
C ARG A 478 24.19 -3.32 4.33
N ASN A 479 23.78 -2.70 5.43
CA ASN A 479 23.76 -1.24 5.57
C ASN A 479 25.08 -0.78 6.19
N ILE A 480 25.70 0.28 5.66
CA ILE A 480 26.94 0.86 6.17
C ILE A 480 26.76 2.36 6.35
N LEU A 481 27.16 2.87 7.52
CA LEU A 481 27.26 4.31 7.75
C LEU A 481 28.62 4.84 7.28
N VAL A 482 28.61 5.73 6.28
CA VAL A 482 29.80 6.39 5.77
C VAL A 482 29.91 7.82 6.30
N SER A 483 31.06 8.13 6.92
CA SER A 483 31.30 9.41 7.59
C SER A 483 32.67 10.01 7.23
N GLU A 484 32.87 11.29 7.51
CA GLU A 484 34.18 11.94 7.32
C GLU A 484 35.17 11.63 8.44
N GLN A 485 34.68 11.29 9.64
CA GLN A 485 35.48 11.00 10.83
C GLN A 485 34.94 9.78 11.60
N PRO A 486 35.79 9.08 12.38
CA PRO A 486 35.35 7.97 13.21
C PRO A 486 34.21 8.41 14.15
N THR A 487 33.02 7.85 13.95
CA THR A 487 31.83 8.24 14.71
C THR A 487 31.59 7.25 15.86
N ALA A 488 31.49 7.76 17.10
CA ALA A 488 31.32 6.95 18.31
C ALA A 488 29.87 6.46 18.55
N VAL A 489 28.90 6.94 17.77
CA VAL A 489 27.48 6.56 17.87
C VAL A 489 27.31 5.09 17.49
N GLU A 490 26.84 4.23 18.40
CA GLU A 490 26.46 2.86 18.06
C GLU A 490 25.32 2.88 17.03
N VAL A 491 25.55 2.24 15.88
CA VAL A 491 24.51 2.04 14.87
C VAL A 491 23.93 0.66 15.15
N PRO A 492 22.61 0.51 15.37
CA PRO A 492 22.00 -0.81 15.49
C PRO A 492 22.38 -1.65 14.27
N GLN A 493 22.78 -2.90 14.49
CA GLN A 493 22.99 -3.87 13.41
C GLN A 493 21.65 -4.11 12.71
N SER A 494 21.38 -3.38 11.62
CA SER A 494 20.26 -3.68 10.74
C SER A 494 20.76 -4.65 9.68
N ASP A 495 20.94 -5.89 10.08
CA ASP A 495 21.13 -6.95 9.12
C ASP A 495 19.74 -7.28 8.59
N GLU A 496 19.55 -7.15 7.27
CA GLU A 496 18.46 -7.83 6.58
C GLU A 496 19.05 -8.98 5.76
N PRO A 497 19.43 -10.12 6.39
CA PRO A 497 19.88 -11.28 5.65
C PRO A 497 18.67 -11.95 4.99
N THR A 498 18.24 -11.44 3.84
CA THR A 498 17.19 -12.10 3.05
C THR A 498 17.82 -13.12 2.10
N ALA A 499 18.33 -14.25 2.63
CA ALA A 499 18.70 -15.34 1.73
C ALA A 499 17.47 -15.87 1.00
N LEU A 500 17.63 -16.22 -0.27
CA LEU A 500 16.57 -16.84 -1.04
C LEU A 500 16.68 -18.36 -1.04
N GLU A 501 15.50 -18.97 -0.97
CA GLU A 501 15.28 -20.40 -0.82
C GLU A 501 15.95 -21.26 -1.90
N LEU A 502 16.30 -22.48 -1.49
CA LEU A 502 16.85 -23.55 -2.31
C LEU A 502 16.16 -23.74 -3.67
N LYS A 503 16.91 -23.54 -4.76
CA LYS A 503 16.56 -24.12 -6.07
C LYS A 503 17.17 -25.51 -6.17
N THR A 504 16.36 -26.54 -5.92
CA THR A 504 16.81 -27.94 -5.90
C THR A 504 16.97 -28.58 -7.30
N LYS A 505 16.46 -27.94 -8.36
CA LYS A 505 16.69 -28.34 -9.75
C LYS A 505 16.36 -27.20 -10.73
N LEU A 506 17.27 -26.88 -11.64
CA LEU A 506 17.01 -25.99 -12.78
C LEU A 506 16.36 -26.81 -13.90
N THR A 507 15.17 -26.42 -14.37
CA THR A 507 14.39 -27.20 -15.36
C THR A 507 14.09 -26.46 -16.67
N ILE A 508 14.28 -25.14 -16.73
CA ILE A 508 14.03 -24.34 -17.95
C ILE A 508 15.29 -23.55 -18.35
N PRO A 509 15.48 -23.23 -19.65
CA PRO A 509 16.59 -22.39 -20.09
C PRO A 509 16.53 -21.00 -19.46
N PRO A 510 17.68 -20.32 -19.29
CA PRO A 510 17.72 -18.95 -18.81
C PRO A 510 17.28 -17.95 -19.89
N GLN A 511 16.87 -16.77 -19.44
CA GLN A 511 16.55 -15.63 -20.30
C GLN A 511 17.73 -15.20 -21.18
N ASP A 512 17.45 -14.54 -22.31
CA ASP A 512 18.49 -14.05 -23.20
C ASP A 512 19.29 -12.89 -22.58
N LEU A 513 18.63 -11.99 -21.86
CA LEU A 513 19.25 -10.82 -21.27
C LEU A 513 18.54 -10.43 -19.97
N GLU A 514 19.32 -10.07 -18.96
CA GLU A 514 18.86 -9.46 -17.72
C GLU A 514 19.34 -8.01 -17.65
N LEU A 515 18.40 -7.10 -17.41
CA LEU A 515 18.66 -5.70 -17.10
C LEU A 515 18.44 -5.48 -15.61
N PHE A 516 19.52 -5.17 -14.91
CA PHE A 516 19.46 -4.71 -13.53
C PHE A 516 19.23 -3.22 -13.49
N VAL A 517 18.26 -2.83 -12.68
CA VAL A 517 17.98 -1.43 -12.37
C VAL A 517 18.01 -1.26 -10.86
N ASP A 518 19.06 -0.59 -10.37
CA ASP A 518 19.19 -0.22 -8.97
C ASP A 518 18.72 1.23 -8.77
N LEU A 519 17.80 1.43 -7.82
CA LEU A 519 17.42 2.76 -7.34
C LEU A 519 18.34 3.15 -6.17
N ASP A 520 19.03 4.27 -6.29
CA ASP A 520 19.87 4.79 -5.22
C ASP A 520 19.02 5.27 -4.03
N THR A 521 19.67 5.41 -2.89
CA THR A 521 19.15 5.93 -1.61
C THR A 521 18.49 7.31 -1.73
N ASP A 522 18.79 8.09 -2.78
CA ASP A 522 18.15 9.37 -3.04
C ASP A 522 16.74 9.25 -3.66
N GLY A 523 16.30 8.02 -3.97
CA GLY A 523 15.01 7.70 -4.56
C GLY A 523 14.83 8.18 -6.00
N ARG A 524 15.89 8.63 -6.68
CA ARG A 524 15.81 9.30 -8.00
C ARG A 524 16.90 8.90 -8.98
N THR A 525 18.01 8.36 -8.52
CA THR A 525 19.12 7.92 -9.37
C THR A 525 18.99 6.44 -9.70
N LEU A 526 18.87 6.13 -10.98
CA LEU A 526 18.78 4.77 -11.51
C LEU A 526 20.14 4.36 -12.08
N SER A 527 20.68 3.24 -11.62
CA SER A 527 21.90 2.64 -12.14
C SER A 527 21.60 1.36 -12.92
N PHE A 528 22.30 1.15 -14.03
CA PHE A 528 22.00 0.09 -14.99
C PHE A 528 23.16 -0.89 -15.16
N SER A 529 22.88 -2.19 -15.18
CA SER A 529 23.83 -3.19 -15.67
C SER A 529 23.16 -4.28 -16.50
N LEU A 530 23.89 -4.83 -17.47
CA LEU A 530 23.43 -5.95 -18.30
C LEU A 530 24.17 -7.23 -17.98
N HIS A 531 23.43 -8.33 -17.98
CA HIS A 531 23.98 -9.67 -17.89
C HIS A 531 23.30 -10.60 -18.89
N SER A 532 24.07 -11.48 -19.50
CA SER A 532 23.57 -12.64 -20.21
C SER A 532 24.46 -13.83 -19.91
N VAL A 533 23.81 -14.98 -19.89
CA VAL A 533 24.45 -16.28 -19.67
C VAL A 533 24.68 -16.98 -21.00
N LYS A 534 24.20 -16.38 -22.11
CA LYS A 534 24.36 -16.88 -23.46
C LYS A 534 25.68 -16.36 -24.04
N PRO A 535 26.64 -17.23 -24.39
CA PRO A 535 27.96 -16.80 -24.87
C PRO A 535 27.92 -15.87 -26.08
N GLU A 536 26.90 -15.98 -26.94
CA GLU A 536 26.68 -15.12 -28.11
C GLU A 536 26.20 -13.69 -27.77
N ILE A 537 25.77 -13.46 -26.52
CA ILE A 537 25.36 -12.18 -25.96
C ILE A 537 26.40 -11.82 -24.88
N ASP A 538 27.50 -11.24 -25.32
CA ASP A 538 28.66 -10.89 -24.48
C ASP A 538 28.39 -9.68 -23.55
N TYR A 539 27.58 -9.91 -22.52
CA TYR A 539 27.36 -8.96 -21.42
C TYR A 539 27.51 -9.69 -20.08
N HIS A 540 28.57 -9.34 -19.35
CA HIS A 540 28.86 -9.91 -18.04
C HIS A 540 28.82 -8.81 -16.99
N ARG A 541 27.63 -8.57 -16.41
CA ARG A 541 27.37 -7.51 -15.41
C ARG A 541 27.89 -6.14 -15.87
N THR A 542 27.81 -5.88 -17.17
CA THR A 542 28.38 -4.70 -17.81
C THR A 542 27.64 -3.46 -17.32
N ASN A 543 28.36 -2.59 -16.61
CA ASN A 543 27.84 -1.31 -16.15
C ASN A 543 27.48 -0.41 -17.35
N LEU A 544 26.27 0.14 -17.33
CA LEU A 544 25.74 1.02 -18.36
C LEU A 544 25.56 2.45 -17.86
N GLY A 545 26.19 2.83 -16.76
CA GLY A 545 26.05 4.14 -16.14
C GLY A 545 24.73 4.31 -15.40
N GLN A 546 24.43 5.57 -15.12
CA GLN A 546 23.29 5.97 -14.28
C GLN A 546 22.55 7.16 -14.87
N VAL A 547 21.31 7.37 -14.45
CA VAL A 547 20.50 8.55 -14.74
C VAL A 547 19.85 9.05 -13.46
N THR A 548 20.00 10.36 -13.19
CA THR A 548 19.31 11.02 -12.07
C THR A 548 18.06 11.73 -12.59
N LEU A 549 16.90 11.30 -12.11
CA LEU A 549 15.61 11.86 -12.50
C LEU A 549 15.38 13.24 -11.87
N GLN A 550 14.80 14.14 -12.67
CA GLN A 550 14.40 15.47 -12.20
C GLN A 550 13.03 15.39 -11.52
N GLY A 551 12.91 15.96 -10.32
CA GLY A 551 11.69 15.90 -9.51
C GLY A 551 11.44 14.52 -8.90
N SER A 552 10.20 14.25 -8.48
CA SER A 552 9.79 12.93 -7.98
C SER A 552 9.49 11.98 -9.14
N PRO A 553 10.20 10.84 -9.27
CA PRO A 553 9.93 9.81 -10.27
C PRO A 553 8.49 9.31 -10.17
N LEU A 554 8.00 9.15 -8.93
CA LEU A 554 6.68 8.64 -8.65
C LEU A 554 5.58 9.57 -9.16
N GLU A 555 5.66 10.87 -8.84
CA GLU A 555 4.71 11.89 -9.33
C GLU A 555 4.71 11.97 -10.85
N LYS A 556 5.88 11.80 -11.46
CA LYS A 556 6.02 11.80 -12.91
C LYS A 556 5.34 10.60 -13.55
N MET A 557 5.53 9.40 -12.99
CA MET A 557 4.86 8.20 -13.47
C MET A 557 3.34 8.30 -13.26
N GLN A 558 2.87 8.89 -12.16
CA GLN A 558 1.45 9.18 -11.93
C GLN A 558 0.86 10.05 -13.05
N ALA A 559 1.57 11.10 -13.46
CA ALA A 559 1.11 11.95 -14.56
C ALA A 559 0.99 11.18 -15.89
N ILE A 560 1.94 10.28 -16.17
CA ILE A 560 1.90 9.41 -17.35
C ILE A 560 0.71 8.43 -17.26
N TYR A 561 0.50 7.78 -16.12
CA TYR A 561 -0.60 6.84 -15.92
C TYR A 561 -1.97 7.51 -15.99
N LYS A 562 -2.05 8.76 -15.52
CA LYS A 562 -3.24 9.58 -15.68
C LYS A 562 -3.58 9.84 -17.13
N GLU A 563 -2.58 10.18 -17.93
CA GLU A 563 -2.76 10.36 -19.36
C GLU A 563 -3.11 9.05 -20.07
N MET A 564 -2.43 7.95 -19.74
CA MET A 564 -2.75 6.64 -20.32
C MET A 564 -4.16 6.19 -19.97
N THR A 565 -4.66 6.47 -18.77
CA THR A 565 -6.07 6.26 -18.37
C THR A 565 -7.02 7.02 -19.29
N GLN A 566 -6.77 8.31 -19.54
CA GLN A 566 -7.61 9.11 -20.45
C GLN A 566 -7.61 8.54 -21.88
N MET A 567 -6.47 8.02 -22.33
CA MET A 567 -6.36 7.37 -23.63
C MET A 567 -7.06 6.00 -23.67
N ALA A 568 -7.13 5.27 -22.56
CA ALA A 568 -7.86 4.00 -22.46
C ALA A 568 -9.38 4.20 -22.53
N GLN A 569 -9.87 5.32 -21.96
CA GLN A 569 -11.29 5.68 -21.95
C GLN A 569 -11.78 6.27 -23.28
N ARG A 570 -10.88 6.88 -24.06
CA ARG A 570 -11.24 7.53 -25.33
C ARG A 570 -11.38 6.51 -26.45
N ILE A 571 -12.40 6.68 -27.29
CA ILE A 571 -12.58 5.95 -28.55
C ILE A 571 -12.28 6.92 -29.71
N PRO A 572 -11.12 6.81 -30.39
CA PRO A 572 -10.79 7.68 -31.52
C PRO A 572 -11.74 7.47 -32.70
N ALA A 573 -12.48 8.52 -33.07
CA ALA A 573 -13.53 8.44 -34.10
C ALA A 573 -13.02 8.80 -35.50
N THR A 574 -12.14 9.80 -35.61
CA THR A 574 -11.66 10.31 -36.91
C THR A 574 -10.26 9.79 -37.26
N PRO A 575 -9.84 9.84 -38.54
CA PRO A 575 -8.44 9.55 -38.92
C PRO A 575 -7.43 10.44 -38.20
N GLU A 576 -7.78 11.71 -37.94
CA GLU A 576 -6.94 12.66 -37.21
C GLU A 576 -6.82 12.28 -35.73
N ASP A 577 -7.91 11.89 -35.07
CA ASP A 577 -7.87 11.38 -33.68
C ASP A 577 -7.00 10.14 -33.56
N LYS A 578 -7.10 9.23 -34.54
CA LYS A 578 -6.31 7.99 -34.58
C LYS A 578 -4.83 8.28 -34.73
N ALA A 579 -4.47 9.15 -35.68
CA ALA A 579 -3.09 9.59 -35.88
C ALA A 579 -2.55 10.32 -34.65
N TRP A 580 -3.36 11.16 -34.00
CA TRP A 580 -3.00 11.82 -32.74
C TRP A 580 -2.71 10.80 -31.64
N ALA A 581 -3.59 9.82 -31.43
CA ALA A 581 -3.43 8.81 -30.38
C ALA A 581 -2.17 7.96 -30.60
N GLU A 582 -1.92 7.51 -31.83
CA GLU A 582 -0.71 6.77 -32.18
C GLU A 582 0.55 7.60 -31.94
N ASN A 583 0.58 8.84 -32.41
CA ASN A 583 1.70 9.76 -32.19
C ASN A 583 1.90 10.05 -30.70
N ARG A 584 0.82 10.15 -29.92
CA ARG A 584 0.92 10.43 -28.50
C ARG A 584 1.47 9.25 -27.71
N LEU A 585 1.01 8.02 -27.98
CA LEU A 585 1.60 6.82 -27.39
C LEU A 585 3.10 6.72 -27.72
N ALA A 586 3.47 6.95 -28.98
CA ALA A 586 4.87 6.94 -29.39
C ALA A 586 5.70 8.03 -28.70
N ALA A 587 5.15 9.24 -28.54
CA ALA A 587 5.81 10.35 -27.85
C ALA A 587 6.06 10.05 -26.37
N VAL A 588 5.10 9.45 -25.67
CA VAL A 588 5.28 9.03 -24.26
C VAL A 588 6.37 7.97 -24.16
N GLY A 589 6.38 6.96 -25.03
CA GLY A 589 7.45 5.96 -25.04
C GLY A 589 8.83 6.53 -25.39
N ASN A 590 8.90 7.53 -26.27
CA ASN A 590 10.15 8.24 -26.58
C ASN A 590 10.61 9.10 -25.41
N GLN A 591 9.69 9.76 -24.70
CA GLN A 591 10.02 10.53 -23.50
C GLN A 591 10.61 9.63 -22.41
N LEU A 592 9.97 8.48 -22.14
CA LEU A 592 10.50 7.49 -21.20
C LEU A 592 11.89 7.00 -21.63
N TRP A 593 12.09 6.74 -22.92
CA TRP A 593 13.40 6.39 -23.46
C TRP A 593 14.45 7.47 -23.20
N ASP A 594 14.12 8.74 -23.42
CA ASP A 594 15.07 9.83 -23.26
C ASP A 594 15.46 10.05 -21.80
N GLU A 595 14.49 9.93 -20.89
CA GLU A 595 14.64 10.31 -19.49
C GLU A 595 15.04 9.18 -18.56
N LEU A 596 14.71 7.92 -18.88
CA LEU A 596 14.97 6.77 -18.00
C LEU A 596 16.18 5.94 -18.42
N THR A 597 16.77 6.19 -19.60
CA THR A 597 17.90 5.38 -20.07
C THR A 597 19.17 6.23 -20.20
N SER A 598 20.28 5.66 -19.73
CA SER A 598 21.60 6.29 -19.86
C SER A 598 22.06 6.29 -21.32
N ASP A 599 22.95 7.21 -21.69
CA ASP A 599 23.52 7.25 -23.05
C ASP A 599 24.20 5.93 -23.43
N ARG A 600 24.83 5.26 -22.46
CA ARG A 600 25.45 3.96 -22.68
C ARG A 600 24.42 2.87 -22.93
N LEU A 601 23.31 2.81 -22.17
CA LEU A 601 22.22 1.88 -22.43
C LEU A 601 21.59 2.12 -23.81
N LYS A 602 21.39 3.39 -24.20
CA LYS A 602 20.91 3.76 -25.53
C LYS A 602 21.82 3.23 -26.64
N GLN A 603 23.14 3.29 -26.46
CA GLN A 603 24.12 2.75 -27.42
C GLN A 603 24.10 1.21 -27.47
N GLU A 604 24.08 0.54 -26.32
CA GLU A 604 24.12 -0.93 -26.24
C GLU A 604 22.84 -1.57 -26.79
N TYR A 605 21.68 -0.94 -26.61
CA TYR A 605 20.41 -1.39 -27.19
C TYR A 605 20.50 -1.78 -28.67
N TRP A 606 21.09 -0.91 -29.49
CA TRP A 606 21.20 -1.15 -30.94
C TRP A 606 22.11 -2.33 -31.29
N LYS A 607 22.98 -2.76 -30.36
CA LYS A 607 23.87 -3.90 -30.55
C LYS A 607 23.21 -5.23 -30.16
N PHE A 608 22.31 -5.23 -29.17
CA PHE A 608 21.70 -6.46 -28.68
C PHE A 608 20.31 -6.74 -29.24
N LYS A 609 19.58 -5.72 -29.72
CA LYS A 609 18.16 -5.84 -30.12
C LYS A 609 17.83 -6.96 -31.12
N SER A 610 18.79 -7.35 -31.98
CA SER A 610 18.63 -8.40 -32.99
C SER A 610 19.01 -9.80 -32.50
N ARG A 611 19.70 -9.90 -31.36
CA ARG A 611 20.20 -11.15 -30.77
C ARG A 611 19.35 -11.61 -29.57
N VAL A 612 18.63 -10.68 -28.94
CA VAL A 612 17.84 -10.89 -27.73
C VAL A 612 16.36 -11.03 -28.08
N LYS A 613 15.70 -12.05 -27.54
CA LYS A 613 14.26 -12.31 -27.63
C LYS A 613 13.54 -12.10 -26.31
N SER A 614 14.15 -12.49 -25.19
CA SER A 614 13.57 -12.34 -23.84
C SER A 614 14.41 -11.40 -22.96
N ILE A 615 13.74 -10.51 -22.22
CA ILE A 615 14.38 -9.61 -21.26
C ILE A 615 13.73 -9.79 -19.90
N LEU A 616 14.53 -10.07 -18.88
CA LEU A 616 14.15 -9.94 -17.49
C LEU A 616 14.64 -8.59 -16.96
N VAL A 617 13.72 -7.76 -16.44
CA VAL A 617 14.09 -6.53 -15.72
C VAL A 617 14.06 -6.83 -14.22
N THR A 618 15.24 -6.87 -13.60
CA THR A 618 15.37 -7.02 -12.15
C THR A 618 15.50 -5.63 -11.53
N THR A 619 14.53 -5.24 -10.72
CA THR A 619 14.37 -3.86 -10.24
C THR A 619 13.86 -3.83 -8.80
N GLU A 620 14.17 -2.78 -8.06
CA GLU A 620 13.52 -2.47 -6.76
C GLU A 620 12.32 -1.55 -6.93
N GLU A 621 12.13 -1.10 -8.16
CA GLU A 621 11.20 -0.07 -8.54
C GLU A 621 10.06 -0.72 -9.33
N PRO A 622 8.86 -0.85 -8.73
CA PRO A 622 7.70 -1.43 -9.39
C PRO A 622 6.96 -0.46 -10.32
N TRP A 623 7.16 0.86 -10.19
CA TRP A 623 6.32 1.91 -10.79
C TRP A 623 6.81 2.52 -12.12
N ILE A 624 7.97 2.16 -12.69
CA ILE A 624 8.38 2.57 -14.04
C ILE A 624 7.80 1.60 -15.09
N PRO A 625 7.21 2.06 -16.20
CA PRO A 625 6.67 1.22 -17.27
C PRO A 625 7.74 0.79 -18.30
N TRP A 626 8.69 -0.08 -17.93
CA TRP A 626 9.81 -0.52 -18.81
C TRP A 626 9.36 -1.08 -20.18
N GLU A 627 8.18 -1.69 -20.25
CA GLU A 627 7.57 -2.22 -21.47
C GLU A 627 7.26 -1.14 -22.50
N MET A 628 7.04 0.10 -22.05
CA MET A 628 6.70 1.26 -22.87
C MET A 628 7.92 2.00 -23.42
N LEU A 629 9.15 1.59 -23.11
CA LEU A 629 10.32 2.21 -23.73
C LEU A 629 10.23 2.09 -25.25
N LYS A 630 10.32 3.23 -25.95
CA LYS A 630 10.29 3.29 -27.42
C LYS A 630 11.59 3.90 -27.93
N PRO A 631 12.56 3.07 -28.35
CA PRO A 631 13.88 3.54 -28.75
C PRO A 631 13.85 4.31 -30.06
N TYR A 632 14.73 5.31 -30.14
CA TYR A 632 15.07 6.00 -31.38
C TYR A 632 16.50 6.51 -31.33
N ARG A 633 17.09 6.77 -32.49
CA ARG A 633 18.37 7.47 -32.65
C ARG A 633 18.38 8.28 -33.94
N PHE A 634 19.36 9.15 -34.08
CA PHE A 634 19.66 9.80 -35.35
C PHE A 634 20.89 9.11 -35.96
N ASN A 635 20.83 8.76 -37.24
CA ASN A 635 22.00 8.26 -37.96
C ASN A 635 22.96 9.42 -38.33
N ASP A 636 24.10 9.10 -38.93
CA ASP A 636 25.11 10.09 -39.34
C ASP A 636 24.60 11.12 -40.37
N GLU A 637 23.50 10.79 -41.06
CA GLU A 637 22.81 11.65 -42.04
C GLU A 637 21.74 12.55 -41.38
N GLY A 638 21.53 12.43 -40.08
CA GLY A 638 20.51 13.17 -39.33
C GLY A 638 19.10 12.61 -39.47
N GLU A 639 18.92 11.44 -40.09
CA GLU A 639 17.64 10.77 -40.19
C GLU A 639 17.29 10.03 -38.90
N LYS A 640 16.02 10.12 -38.49
CA LYS A 640 15.53 9.50 -37.26
C LYS A 640 15.18 8.02 -37.49
N GLU A 641 16.03 7.11 -37.01
CA GLU A 641 15.73 5.69 -36.89
C GLU A 641 14.86 5.45 -35.65
N LYS A 642 13.77 4.69 -35.79
CA LYS A 642 12.82 4.40 -34.71
C LYS A 642 12.57 2.91 -34.62
N ASP A 643 12.49 2.39 -33.41
CA ASP A 643 12.15 1.00 -33.13
C ASP A 643 10.77 0.88 -32.46
N PRO A 644 10.18 -0.34 -32.46
CA PRO A 644 8.92 -0.59 -31.76
C PRO A 644 9.10 -0.45 -30.23
N PHE A 645 7.99 -0.51 -29.49
CA PHE A 645 8.04 -0.54 -28.03
C PHE A 645 8.79 -1.78 -27.55
N TRP A 646 9.45 -1.74 -26.38
CA TRP A 646 10.18 -2.88 -25.84
C TRP A 646 9.31 -4.13 -25.71
N CYS A 647 8.06 -4.01 -25.26
CA CYS A 647 7.15 -5.17 -25.20
C CYS A 647 6.69 -5.69 -26.55
N GLN A 648 6.93 -4.98 -27.64
CA GLN A 648 6.72 -5.51 -28.99
C GLN A 648 7.99 -6.20 -29.50
N GLN A 649 9.17 -5.65 -29.17
CA GLN A 649 10.45 -6.20 -29.59
C GLN A 649 10.83 -7.48 -28.83
N PHE A 650 10.54 -7.52 -27.53
CA PHE A 650 10.99 -8.57 -26.62
C PHE A 650 9.83 -9.21 -25.86
N ALA A 651 9.98 -10.49 -25.52
CA ALA A 651 9.23 -11.13 -24.45
C ALA A 651 9.79 -10.63 -23.11
N ILE A 652 9.22 -9.53 -22.61
CA ILE A 652 9.70 -8.82 -21.43
C ILE A 652 8.89 -9.21 -20.18
N SER A 653 9.60 -9.46 -19.08
CA SER A 653 9.03 -9.61 -17.74
C SER A 653 9.88 -8.85 -16.71
N ARG A 654 9.37 -8.76 -15.49
CA ARG A 654 10.04 -8.11 -14.37
C ARG A 654 10.17 -9.04 -13.20
N TRP A 655 11.08 -8.72 -12.29
CA TRP A 655 11.10 -9.31 -10.97
C TRP A 655 11.61 -8.30 -9.95
N LEU A 656 11.02 -8.33 -8.75
CA LEU A 656 11.49 -7.49 -7.65
C LEU A 656 12.70 -8.14 -6.99
N SER A 657 13.73 -7.34 -6.71
CA SER A 657 14.95 -7.85 -6.07
C SER A 657 14.58 -8.51 -4.73
N GLY A 658 14.68 -9.84 -4.63
CA GLY A 658 14.63 -10.51 -3.33
C GLY A 658 13.66 -11.63 -3.05
N ALA A 659 12.64 -11.91 -3.89
CA ALA A 659 11.93 -13.19 -3.83
C ALA A 659 12.59 -14.16 -4.84
N GLY A 660 12.71 -15.46 -4.57
CA GLY A 660 13.25 -16.41 -5.55
C GLY A 660 12.19 -16.62 -6.64
N MET A 661 12.54 -16.55 -7.92
CA MET A 661 11.59 -16.71 -9.03
C MET A 661 11.39 -18.21 -9.37
N PRO A 662 10.16 -18.72 -9.56
CA PRO A 662 9.95 -20.12 -9.90
C PRO A 662 10.13 -20.35 -11.40
N ASP A 663 10.75 -21.47 -11.72
CA ASP A 663 11.09 -21.87 -13.08
C ASP A 663 9.96 -22.66 -13.77
N GLU A 664 9.12 -23.37 -13.00
CA GLU A 664 7.97 -24.12 -13.49
C GLU A 664 6.71 -23.79 -12.69
N LEU A 665 5.57 -23.78 -13.37
CA LEU A 665 4.25 -23.59 -12.77
C LEU A 665 3.50 -24.92 -12.74
N ASP A 666 3.25 -25.45 -11.54
CA ASP A 666 2.40 -26.63 -11.36
C ASP A 666 0.92 -26.20 -11.32
N ILE A 667 0.27 -26.18 -12.49
CA ILE A 667 -1.10 -25.68 -12.64
C ILE A 667 -2.11 -26.82 -12.51
N ARG A 668 -2.83 -26.86 -11.39
CA ARG A 668 -3.83 -27.89 -11.05
C ARG A 668 -5.18 -27.33 -10.66
N THR A 669 -5.21 -26.22 -9.94
CA THR A 669 -6.44 -25.61 -9.43
C THR A 669 -6.53 -24.15 -9.84
N THR A 670 -7.72 -23.68 -10.16
CA THR A 670 -7.97 -22.27 -10.45
C THR A 670 -9.18 -21.77 -9.69
N ARG A 671 -9.10 -20.54 -9.19
CA ARG A 671 -10.20 -19.88 -8.52
C ARG A 671 -10.38 -18.45 -9.03
N SER A 672 -11.64 -18.11 -9.28
CA SER A 672 -12.04 -16.78 -9.72
C SER A 672 -12.63 -15.99 -8.55
N ILE A 673 -12.16 -14.77 -8.37
CA ILE A 673 -12.69 -13.81 -7.40
C ILE A 673 -13.54 -12.80 -8.15
N ALA A 674 -14.83 -12.76 -7.86
CA ALA A 674 -15.81 -11.88 -8.49
C ALA A 674 -16.83 -11.40 -7.46
N PRO A 675 -16.86 -10.10 -7.13
CA PRO A 675 -17.80 -9.53 -6.16
C PRO A 675 -19.25 -9.69 -6.61
N THR A 676 -20.10 -10.02 -5.66
CA THR A 676 -21.54 -10.25 -5.85
C THR A 676 -22.36 -9.09 -5.28
N PRO A 677 -23.44 -8.66 -5.97
CA PRO A 677 -23.92 -9.17 -7.26
C PRO A 677 -23.02 -8.72 -8.43
N ILE A 678 -22.79 -9.62 -9.39
CA ILE A 678 -22.00 -9.33 -10.59
C ILE A 678 -22.86 -8.51 -11.55
N ASN A 679 -22.73 -7.18 -11.50
CA ASN A 679 -23.56 -6.27 -12.28
C ASN A 679 -22.98 -5.89 -13.65
N LEU A 680 -21.77 -6.38 -13.99
CA LEU A 680 -21.09 -6.10 -15.25
C LEU A 680 -21.05 -7.35 -16.15
N PRO A 681 -21.59 -7.30 -17.39
CA PRO A 681 -21.57 -8.43 -18.32
C PRO A 681 -20.16 -8.95 -18.63
N SER A 682 -19.16 -8.05 -18.69
CA SER A 682 -17.74 -8.38 -18.87
C SER A 682 -17.22 -9.31 -17.77
N VAL A 683 -17.54 -9.03 -16.51
CA VAL A 683 -17.16 -9.86 -15.35
C VAL A 683 -17.86 -11.22 -15.41
N GLN A 684 -19.13 -11.28 -15.82
CA GLN A 684 -19.85 -12.54 -15.98
C GLN A 684 -19.22 -13.42 -17.06
N GLU A 685 -18.89 -12.84 -18.22
CA GLU A 685 -18.18 -13.55 -19.29
C GLU A 685 -16.77 -13.97 -18.88
N GLU A 686 -16.09 -13.18 -18.06
CA GLU A 686 -14.78 -13.49 -17.51
C GLU A 686 -14.82 -14.70 -16.58
N VAL A 687 -15.72 -14.68 -15.59
CA VAL A 687 -15.93 -15.80 -14.66
C VAL A 687 -16.33 -17.06 -15.44
N ALA A 688 -17.26 -16.96 -16.38
CA ALA A 688 -17.70 -18.09 -17.20
C ALA A 688 -16.55 -18.68 -18.05
N PHE A 689 -15.64 -17.85 -18.56
CA PHE A 689 -14.44 -18.31 -19.25
C PHE A 689 -13.48 -19.04 -18.29
N LEU A 690 -13.26 -18.49 -17.09
CA LEU A 690 -12.37 -19.08 -16.09
C LEU A 690 -12.86 -20.43 -15.57
N GLU A 691 -14.18 -20.59 -15.43
CA GLU A 691 -14.84 -21.87 -15.11
C GLU A 691 -14.67 -22.94 -16.20
N GLN A 692 -14.30 -22.52 -17.42
CA GLN A 692 -14.08 -23.40 -18.58
C GLN A 692 -12.60 -23.64 -18.87
N LEU A 693 -11.66 -23.21 -18.01
CA LEU A 693 -10.22 -23.41 -18.26
C LEU A 693 -9.81 -24.90 -18.32
N SER A 694 -10.59 -25.82 -17.74
CA SER A 694 -10.40 -27.27 -17.89
C SER A 694 -10.49 -27.74 -19.35
N SER A 695 -11.18 -26.99 -20.23
CA SER A 695 -11.22 -27.25 -21.68
C SER A 695 -9.92 -26.91 -22.40
N LEU A 696 -9.13 -25.98 -21.84
CA LEU A 696 -7.80 -25.63 -22.35
C LEU A 696 -6.74 -26.60 -21.84
N ARG A 697 -6.88 -27.09 -20.60
CA ARG A 697 -5.99 -28.09 -20.00
C ARG A 697 -6.76 -29.00 -19.05
N SER A 698 -6.88 -30.28 -19.41
CA SER A 698 -7.71 -31.25 -18.67
C SER A 698 -7.24 -31.53 -17.23
N THR A 699 -5.98 -31.25 -16.90
CA THR A 699 -5.44 -31.40 -15.53
C THR A 699 -5.79 -30.23 -14.61
N LEU A 700 -6.38 -29.16 -15.13
CA LEU A 700 -6.80 -27.99 -14.38
C LEU A 700 -8.24 -28.14 -13.91
N THR A 701 -8.46 -27.97 -12.61
CA THR A 701 -9.77 -28.02 -11.95
C THR A 701 -10.20 -26.61 -11.53
N PRO A 702 -11.22 -26.03 -12.18
CA PRO A 702 -11.86 -24.80 -11.72
C PRO A 702 -12.67 -25.03 -10.45
N LEU A 703 -12.42 -24.21 -9.44
CA LEU A 703 -13.17 -24.16 -8.20
C LEU A 703 -14.28 -23.11 -8.29
N THR A 704 -15.28 -23.22 -7.42
CA THR A 704 -16.42 -22.29 -7.41
C THR A 704 -15.95 -20.86 -7.14
N ALA A 705 -16.38 -19.92 -7.98
CA ALA A 705 -16.07 -18.51 -7.81
C ALA A 705 -16.73 -17.95 -6.53
N PHE A 706 -16.07 -16.99 -5.91
CA PHE A 706 -16.64 -16.27 -4.77
C PHE A 706 -16.24 -14.79 -4.78
N GLY A 707 -16.88 -13.99 -3.94
CA GLY A 707 -16.76 -12.53 -3.97
C GLY A 707 -16.38 -11.87 -2.66
N THR A 708 -16.21 -12.60 -1.55
CA THR A 708 -15.97 -11.99 -0.23
C THR A 708 -14.48 -12.00 0.16
N ARG A 709 -14.04 -10.97 0.87
CA ARG A 709 -12.72 -10.80 1.49
C ARG A 709 -12.39 -11.95 2.42
N VAL A 710 -13.34 -12.35 3.27
CA VAL A 710 -13.12 -13.49 4.18
C VAL A 710 -12.77 -14.76 3.40
N GLN A 711 -13.50 -15.05 2.31
CA GLN A 711 -13.20 -16.21 1.47
C GLN A 711 -11.87 -16.07 0.72
N VAL A 712 -11.51 -14.87 0.26
CA VAL A 712 -10.20 -14.65 -0.38
C VAL A 712 -9.07 -14.95 0.59
N LEU A 713 -9.11 -14.41 1.82
CA LEU A 713 -8.06 -14.63 2.81
C LEU A 713 -7.97 -16.09 3.24
N ASP A 714 -9.11 -16.73 3.52
CA ASP A 714 -9.17 -18.16 3.83
C ASP A 714 -8.57 -19.02 2.71
N SER A 715 -8.91 -18.72 1.45
CA SER A 715 -8.37 -19.44 0.29
C SER A 715 -6.86 -19.22 0.11
N LEU A 716 -6.36 -18.00 0.35
CA LEU A 716 -4.93 -17.71 0.36
C LEU A 716 -4.17 -18.42 1.49
N GLU A 717 -4.80 -18.64 2.64
CA GLU A 717 -4.19 -19.28 3.82
C GLU A 717 -4.28 -20.81 3.83
N ASN A 718 -5.41 -21.36 3.39
CA ASN A 718 -5.76 -22.75 3.65
C ASN A 718 -5.89 -23.61 2.39
N GLU A 719 -5.99 -23.01 1.20
CA GLU A 719 -6.09 -23.78 -0.06
C GLU A 719 -4.75 -23.87 -0.79
N ASP A 720 -4.55 -24.97 -1.53
CA ASP A 720 -3.43 -25.17 -2.44
C ASP A 720 -3.85 -24.74 -3.85
N LEU A 721 -3.84 -23.42 -4.08
CA LEU A 721 -4.24 -22.81 -5.34
C LEU A 721 -3.05 -22.65 -6.30
N SER A 722 -3.25 -23.04 -7.56
CA SER A 722 -2.27 -22.80 -8.63
C SER A 722 -2.54 -21.50 -9.39
N ILE A 723 -3.82 -21.12 -9.57
CA ILE A 723 -4.24 -19.87 -10.21
C ILE A 723 -5.28 -19.17 -9.33
N LEU A 724 -5.06 -17.88 -9.09
CA LEU A 724 -6.04 -16.97 -8.49
C LEU A 724 -6.27 -15.80 -9.43
N HIS A 725 -7.49 -15.64 -9.91
CA HIS A 725 -7.86 -14.59 -10.87
C HIS A 725 -8.90 -13.64 -10.28
N PHE A 726 -8.60 -12.35 -10.19
CA PHE A 726 -9.56 -11.33 -9.74
C PHE A 726 -10.24 -10.69 -10.94
N ALA A 727 -11.53 -11.01 -11.13
CA ALA A 727 -12.42 -10.38 -12.10
C ALA A 727 -13.20 -9.26 -11.39
N CYS A 728 -12.51 -8.16 -11.06
CA CYS A 728 -13.01 -7.11 -10.15
C CYS A 728 -13.00 -5.71 -10.78
N HIS A 729 -13.43 -5.58 -12.05
CA HIS A 729 -13.58 -4.28 -12.71
C HIS A 729 -14.54 -3.36 -11.90
N GLY A 730 -14.19 -2.10 -11.66
CA GLY A 730 -15.14 -1.09 -11.14
C GLY A 730 -15.18 -0.87 -9.63
N LEU A 731 -14.41 -1.60 -8.83
CA LEU A 731 -14.63 -1.70 -7.39
C LEU A 731 -13.40 -1.20 -6.61
N PHE A 732 -13.35 0.11 -6.36
CA PHE A 732 -12.33 0.77 -5.54
C PHE A 732 -12.93 1.64 -4.45
N ASP A 733 -12.23 1.67 -3.31
CA ASP A 733 -12.49 2.61 -2.22
C ASP A 733 -11.68 3.90 -2.46
N SER A 734 -12.39 5.04 -2.51
CA SER A 734 -11.84 6.36 -2.86
C SER A 734 -11.31 7.16 -1.67
N THR A 735 -11.34 6.58 -0.47
CA THR A 735 -11.12 7.29 0.79
C THR A 735 -9.65 7.38 1.21
N LEU A 736 -8.77 6.47 0.77
CA LEU A 736 -7.36 6.41 1.19
C LEU A 736 -6.37 6.28 0.01
N PRO A 737 -5.53 7.31 -0.25
CA PRO A 737 -4.68 7.37 -1.45
C PRO A 737 -3.41 6.50 -1.42
N ASN A 738 -3.06 5.81 -0.34
CA ASN A 738 -1.81 5.01 -0.28
C ASN A 738 -2.04 3.50 -0.20
N ASP A 739 -3.29 3.05 -0.37
CA ASP A 739 -3.69 1.68 -0.09
C ASP A 739 -4.79 1.23 -1.06
N SER A 740 -4.37 0.82 -2.27
CA SER A 740 -5.23 0.44 -3.38
C SER A 740 -6.03 -0.82 -3.07
N ALA A 741 -7.16 -0.64 -2.38
CA ALA A 741 -8.05 -1.73 -2.05
C ALA A 741 -8.83 -2.23 -3.28
N ILE A 742 -8.92 -3.55 -3.42
CA ILE A 742 -9.89 -4.23 -4.28
C ILE A 742 -11.18 -4.35 -3.48
N LYS A 743 -12.28 -3.74 -3.94
CA LYS A 743 -13.57 -3.86 -3.26
C LYS A 743 -14.24 -5.19 -3.62
N LEU A 744 -14.62 -5.91 -2.57
CA LEU A 744 -15.25 -7.23 -2.55
C LEU A 744 -16.66 -7.11 -1.93
N SER A 745 -17.44 -8.20 -1.92
CA SER A 745 -18.86 -8.19 -1.50
C SER A 745 -19.08 -7.77 -0.04
N ASP A 746 -18.11 -8.04 0.85
CA ASP A 746 -18.17 -7.86 2.31
C ASP A 746 -17.14 -6.84 2.82
N GLY A 747 -16.41 -6.16 1.93
CA GLY A 747 -15.38 -5.20 2.34
C GLY A 747 -14.31 -4.96 1.28
N SER A 748 -13.21 -4.36 1.70
CA SER A 748 -12.07 -4.00 0.85
C SER A 748 -10.88 -4.90 1.18
N LEU A 749 -10.32 -5.57 0.18
CA LEU A 749 -9.09 -6.34 0.29
C LEU A 749 -7.90 -5.45 -0.07
N ARG A 750 -6.93 -5.35 0.83
CA ARG A 750 -5.73 -4.52 0.69
C ARG A 750 -4.48 -5.40 0.60
N PRO A 751 -3.36 -4.93 0.04
CA PRO A 751 -2.09 -5.67 0.08
C PRO A 751 -1.65 -5.99 1.52
N SER A 752 -1.86 -5.06 2.47
CA SER A 752 -1.52 -5.27 3.88
C SER A 752 -2.23 -6.47 4.50
N ASP A 753 -3.45 -6.79 4.04
CA ASP A 753 -4.23 -7.95 4.49
C ASP A 753 -3.58 -9.30 4.11
N ILE A 754 -2.67 -9.33 3.13
CA ILE A 754 -2.11 -10.56 2.56
C ILE A 754 -0.98 -11.13 3.45
N GLN A 755 -1.30 -11.69 4.60
CA GLN A 755 -0.30 -12.20 5.57
C GLN A 755 0.17 -13.63 5.27
N VAL A 756 0.36 -13.98 4.00
CA VAL A 756 0.76 -15.32 3.55
C VAL A 756 2.16 -15.36 2.96
N ARG A 757 2.81 -16.52 3.08
CA ARG A 757 4.08 -16.83 2.42
C ARG A 757 3.95 -18.12 1.64
N PHE A 758 4.02 -18.03 0.31
CA PHE A 758 3.96 -19.18 -0.61
C PHE A 758 5.32 -19.90 -0.70
N GLY A 759 5.29 -21.15 -1.16
CA GLY A 759 6.48 -22.02 -1.25
C GLY A 759 6.69 -22.93 -0.03
N GLY A 760 7.80 -23.68 -0.01
CA GLY A 760 7.99 -24.79 0.94
C GLY A 760 7.03 -25.96 0.66
N LYS A 761 6.04 -26.17 1.54
CA LYS A 761 5.00 -27.20 1.35
C LYS A 761 3.80 -26.73 0.51
N ARG A 762 3.69 -25.42 0.24
CA ARG A 762 2.55 -24.80 -0.48
C ARG A 762 2.93 -24.45 -1.91
N GLN A 763 1.98 -24.53 -2.85
CA GLN A 763 2.20 -24.05 -4.21
C GLN A 763 2.44 -22.54 -4.28
N ARG A 764 3.12 -22.13 -5.36
CA ARG A 764 3.35 -20.72 -5.70
C ARG A 764 2.38 -20.32 -6.81
N PRO A 765 1.31 -19.56 -6.51
CA PRO A 765 0.23 -19.33 -7.46
C PRO A 765 0.61 -18.35 -8.57
N LEU A 766 -0.03 -18.50 -9.73
CA LEU A 766 -0.22 -17.41 -10.69
C LEU A 766 -1.39 -16.55 -10.22
N ILE A 767 -1.10 -15.29 -9.91
CA ILE A 767 -2.10 -14.31 -9.47
C ILE A 767 -2.29 -13.28 -10.59
N PHE A 768 -3.50 -13.22 -11.13
CA PHE A 768 -3.89 -12.23 -12.13
C PHE A 768 -4.93 -11.31 -11.49
N ILE A 769 -4.55 -10.06 -11.22
CA ILE A 769 -5.49 -9.01 -10.85
C ILE A 769 -5.99 -8.31 -12.10
N ASN A 770 -7.16 -8.74 -12.59
CA ASN A 770 -7.85 -8.10 -13.68
C ASN A 770 -8.90 -7.11 -13.17
N ALA A 771 -8.41 -6.09 -12.48
CA ALA A 771 -9.20 -4.97 -11.98
C ALA A 771 -8.51 -3.69 -12.46
N CYS A 772 -9.25 -2.70 -12.94
CA CYS A 772 -8.75 -1.34 -13.26
C CYS A 772 -9.88 -0.47 -13.82
N HIS A 773 -10.94 -0.25 -13.04
CA HIS A 773 -11.98 0.76 -13.32
C HIS A 773 -12.36 1.37 -11.97
N GLY A 774 -12.13 2.67 -11.75
CA GLY A 774 -12.21 3.24 -10.40
C GLY A 774 -11.94 4.73 -10.28
N GLY A 775 -12.46 5.56 -11.21
CA GLY A 775 -12.72 6.99 -11.00
C GLY A 775 -11.57 7.95 -10.64
N ARG A 776 -10.35 7.47 -10.36
CA ARG A 776 -9.16 8.31 -10.17
C ARG A 776 -7.96 7.70 -10.88
N ALA A 777 -7.36 8.55 -11.70
CA ALA A 777 -6.23 8.28 -12.56
C ALA A 777 -4.88 8.24 -11.79
N GLU A 778 -4.90 7.92 -10.50
CA GLU A 778 -3.78 8.10 -9.56
C GLU A 778 -3.12 6.79 -9.12
N PHE A 779 -3.64 5.60 -9.48
CA PHE A 779 -3.16 4.33 -8.91
C PHE A 779 -2.98 3.19 -9.92
N SER A 780 -1.92 2.42 -9.70
CA SER A 780 -1.47 1.27 -10.49
C SER A 780 -1.35 0.03 -9.61
N PHE A 781 -1.81 -1.14 -10.05
CA PHE A 781 -1.65 -2.40 -9.28
C PHE A 781 -0.19 -2.80 -9.12
N THR A 782 0.63 -2.40 -10.09
CA THR A 782 1.98 -2.89 -10.18
C THR A 782 3.03 -1.87 -9.80
N GLY A 783 2.63 -0.68 -9.33
CA GLY A 783 3.52 0.36 -8.81
C GLY A 783 3.05 0.95 -7.47
N LEU A 784 2.01 1.79 -7.50
CA LEU A 784 1.59 2.61 -6.35
C LEU A 784 0.70 1.89 -5.33
N GLY A 785 0.03 0.81 -5.77
CA GLY A 785 -0.92 0.06 -4.95
C GLY A 785 -0.31 -1.04 -4.09
N GLY A 786 1.02 -1.21 -4.07
CA GLY A 786 1.72 -2.19 -3.20
C GLY A 786 1.50 -3.67 -3.54
N TRP A 787 0.61 -4.01 -4.49
CA TRP A 787 0.28 -5.41 -4.81
C TRP A 787 1.44 -6.19 -5.42
N ALA A 788 2.19 -5.61 -6.38
CA ALA A 788 3.38 -6.25 -6.94
C ALA A 788 4.39 -6.58 -5.84
N GLU A 789 4.74 -5.58 -5.03
CA GLU A 789 5.66 -5.72 -3.91
C GLU A 789 5.20 -6.79 -2.93
N ARG A 790 3.94 -6.70 -2.48
CA ARG A 790 3.38 -7.65 -1.52
C ARG A 790 3.32 -9.08 -2.04
N LEU A 791 2.79 -9.30 -3.24
CA LEU A 791 2.58 -10.64 -3.78
C LEU A 791 3.88 -11.30 -4.23
N VAL A 792 4.80 -10.54 -4.82
CA VAL A 792 6.13 -11.05 -5.17
C VAL A 792 6.91 -11.37 -3.89
N SER A 793 6.86 -10.51 -2.86
CA SER A 793 7.50 -10.77 -1.56
C SER A 793 6.85 -11.94 -0.81
N ALA A 794 5.53 -12.11 -0.95
CA ALA A 794 4.80 -13.29 -0.49
C ALA A 794 5.16 -14.56 -1.30
N ARG A 795 5.98 -14.45 -2.34
CA ARG A 795 6.48 -15.53 -3.21
C ARG A 795 5.43 -16.12 -4.15
N ALA A 796 4.50 -15.31 -4.64
CA ALA A 796 3.68 -15.68 -5.79
C ALA A 796 4.59 -16.16 -6.94
N GLY A 797 4.08 -17.09 -7.76
CA GLY A 797 4.85 -17.66 -8.85
C GLY A 797 4.82 -16.80 -10.11
N VAL A 798 3.67 -16.21 -10.39
CA VAL A 798 3.47 -15.19 -11.42
C VAL A 798 2.54 -14.14 -10.86
N PHE A 799 2.81 -12.87 -11.14
CA PHE A 799 1.87 -11.79 -10.87
C PHE A 799 1.62 -10.95 -12.13
N ILE A 800 0.34 -10.71 -12.43
CA ILE A 800 -0.11 -9.84 -13.50
C ILE A 800 -1.09 -8.82 -12.94
N GLY A 801 -0.86 -7.55 -13.26
CA GLY A 801 -1.76 -6.44 -12.93
C GLY A 801 -1.61 -5.30 -13.92
N ALA A 802 -2.58 -4.40 -13.96
CA ALA A 802 -2.56 -3.21 -14.82
C ALA A 802 -1.97 -1.98 -14.10
N MET A 803 -1.22 -1.19 -14.86
CA MET A 803 -0.59 0.04 -14.36
C MET A 803 -1.54 1.24 -14.36
N TRP A 804 -2.63 1.19 -15.13
CA TRP A 804 -3.63 2.25 -15.24
C TRP A 804 -4.95 1.66 -15.71
N GLU A 805 -5.99 2.50 -15.83
CA GLU A 805 -7.33 2.07 -16.20
C GLU A 805 -7.37 1.32 -17.54
N VAL A 806 -8.13 0.23 -17.59
CA VAL A 806 -8.26 -0.61 -18.80
C VAL A 806 -9.72 -0.70 -19.23
N SER A 807 -9.93 -0.93 -20.52
CA SER A 807 -11.27 -1.23 -21.04
C SER A 807 -11.69 -2.65 -20.67
N ASP A 808 -12.84 -2.82 -20.00
CA ASP A 808 -13.45 -4.10 -19.63
C ASP A 808 -13.47 -5.16 -20.75
N ARG A 809 -13.80 -4.73 -21.98
CA ARG A 809 -13.86 -5.66 -23.12
C ARG A 809 -12.46 -6.11 -23.55
N LEU A 810 -11.49 -5.18 -23.51
CA LEU A 810 -10.12 -5.46 -23.92
C LEU A 810 -9.37 -6.24 -22.82
N SER A 811 -9.65 -5.98 -21.55
CA SER A 811 -9.09 -6.71 -20.41
C SER A 811 -9.53 -8.17 -20.38
N LEU A 812 -10.82 -8.44 -20.63
CA LEU A 812 -11.33 -9.81 -20.80
C LEU A 812 -10.63 -10.52 -21.97
N GLN A 813 -10.51 -9.84 -23.12
CA GLN A 813 -9.83 -10.42 -24.27
C GLN A 813 -8.34 -10.68 -23.99
N PHE A 814 -7.69 -9.81 -23.21
CA PHE A 814 -6.31 -9.98 -22.80
C PHE A 814 -6.16 -11.27 -21.96
N ALA A 815 -7.02 -11.44 -20.95
CA ALA A 815 -7.01 -12.65 -20.11
C ALA A 815 -7.27 -13.92 -20.94
N LYS A 816 -8.26 -13.90 -21.85
CA LYS A 816 -8.57 -15.02 -22.75
C LYS A 816 -7.37 -15.43 -23.60
N THR A 817 -6.71 -14.46 -24.24
CA THR A 817 -5.54 -14.73 -25.08
C THR A 817 -4.37 -15.23 -24.24
N PHE A 818 -4.11 -14.60 -23.09
CA PHE A 818 -3.03 -15.00 -22.19
C PHE A 818 -3.18 -16.46 -21.71
N TYR A 819 -4.33 -16.83 -21.15
CA TYR A 819 -4.55 -18.20 -20.68
C TYR A 819 -4.59 -19.22 -21.82
N THR A 820 -5.07 -18.84 -23.01
CA THR A 820 -5.04 -19.75 -24.17
C THR A 820 -3.59 -20.03 -24.59
N ALA A 821 -2.77 -18.99 -24.75
CA ALA A 821 -1.36 -19.14 -25.10
C ALA A 821 -0.58 -19.94 -24.04
N LEU A 822 -0.84 -19.68 -22.75
CA LEU A 822 -0.15 -20.35 -21.65
C LEU A 822 -0.60 -21.81 -21.49
N LEU A 823 -1.91 -22.06 -21.38
CA LEU A 823 -2.46 -23.37 -20.99
C LEU A 823 -2.61 -24.35 -22.16
N LYS A 824 -2.98 -23.86 -23.34
CA LYS A 824 -3.27 -24.68 -24.52
C LYS A 824 -2.11 -24.72 -25.51
N GLU A 825 -1.44 -23.60 -25.74
CA GLU A 825 -0.32 -23.52 -26.68
C GLU A 825 1.05 -23.76 -26.02
N GLU A 826 1.08 -23.86 -24.69
CA GLU A 826 2.26 -24.15 -23.86
C GLU A 826 3.45 -23.20 -24.13
N LYS A 827 3.13 -21.95 -24.48
CA LYS A 827 4.11 -20.86 -24.62
C LYS A 827 4.67 -20.47 -23.26
N THR A 828 5.82 -19.79 -23.26
CA THR A 828 6.35 -19.25 -22.00
C THR A 828 5.40 -18.20 -21.44
N THR A 829 5.53 -17.88 -20.15
CA THR A 829 4.85 -16.77 -19.48
C THR A 829 5.00 -15.45 -20.27
N ALA A 830 6.21 -15.07 -20.66
CA ALA A 830 6.46 -13.81 -21.35
C ALA A 830 6.02 -13.83 -22.82
N GLU A 831 6.12 -14.96 -23.51
CA GLU A 831 5.57 -15.12 -24.87
C GLU A 831 4.05 -15.03 -24.88
N SER A 832 3.39 -15.73 -23.95
CA SER A 832 1.92 -15.69 -23.76
C SER A 832 1.44 -14.27 -23.46
N PHE A 833 2.19 -13.55 -22.63
CA PHE A 833 1.89 -12.16 -22.28
C PHE A 833 2.11 -11.20 -23.45
N ARG A 834 3.19 -11.37 -24.22
CA ARG A 834 3.45 -10.58 -25.44
C ARG A 834 2.34 -10.78 -26.47
N GLU A 835 1.88 -12.00 -26.65
CA GLU A 835 0.79 -12.32 -27.56
C GLU A 835 -0.54 -11.70 -27.12
N ALA A 836 -0.85 -11.73 -25.83
CA ALA A 836 -2.02 -11.03 -25.29
C ALA A 836 -1.98 -9.53 -25.59
N ARG A 837 -0.83 -8.86 -25.42
CA ARG A 837 -0.66 -7.45 -25.80
C ARG A 837 -0.88 -7.23 -27.29
N GLU A 838 -0.26 -8.05 -28.13
CA GLU A 838 -0.35 -7.90 -29.58
C GLU A 838 -1.78 -8.14 -30.09
N ALA A 839 -2.52 -9.08 -29.50
CA ALA A 839 -3.92 -9.30 -29.81
C ALA A 839 -4.78 -8.06 -29.49
N ILE A 840 -4.57 -7.41 -28.34
CA ILE A 840 -5.28 -6.17 -28.01
C ILE A 840 -4.87 -5.03 -28.94
N ARG A 841 -3.57 -4.92 -29.27
CA ARG A 841 -3.07 -3.89 -30.20
C ARG A 841 -3.67 -4.03 -31.60
N GLN A 842 -3.88 -5.25 -32.09
CA GLN A 842 -4.50 -5.48 -33.41
C GLN A 842 -5.97 -5.07 -33.43
N ILE A 843 -6.69 -5.26 -32.32
CA ILE A 843 -8.11 -4.91 -32.19
C ILE A 843 -8.29 -3.40 -31.93
N ALA A 844 -7.45 -2.82 -31.08
CA ALA A 844 -7.56 -1.44 -30.60
C ALA A 844 -6.17 -0.76 -30.52
N PRO A 845 -5.50 -0.51 -31.66
CA PRO A 845 -4.12 -0.01 -31.67
C PRO A 845 -3.94 1.39 -31.03
N TYR A 846 -5.01 2.17 -31.01
CA TYR A 846 -5.04 3.54 -30.50
C TYR A 846 -5.47 3.65 -29.03
N ASN A 847 -5.87 2.53 -28.42
CA ASN A 847 -6.25 2.48 -27.01
C ASN A 847 -5.02 2.07 -26.18
N SER A 848 -4.74 2.73 -25.06
CA SER A 848 -3.56 2.43 -24.24
C SER A 848 -3.64 1.08 -23.49
N THR A 849 -4.79 0.40 -23.46
CA THR A 849 -4.99 -0.86 -22.71
C THR A 849 -3.97 -1.95 -23.07
N TRP A 850 -3.53 -2.04 -24.34
CA TRP A 850 -2.54 -3.06 -24.74
C TRP A 850 -1.15 -2.84 -24.12
N LEU A 851 -0.88 -1.63 -23.60
CA LEU A 851 0.34 -1.27 -22.88
C LEU A 851 0.18 -1.38 -21.34
N ALA A 852 -1.04 -1.51 -20.82
CA ALA A 852 -1.35 -1.32 -19.40
C ALA A 852 -0.81 -2.39 -18.44
N TYR A 853 -0.87 -3.67 -18.82
CA TYR A 853 -0.49 -4.74 -17.90
C TYR A 853 1.03 -4.80 -17.68
N THR A 854 1.48 -5.38 -16.57
CA THR A 854 2.88 -5.77 -16.35
C THR A 854 2.95 -7.22 -15.89
N LEU A 855 4.03 -7.91 -16.24
CA LEU A 855 4.26 -9.30 -15.88
C LEU A 855 5.44 -9.42 -14.90
N TYR A 856 5.19 -9.99 -13.74
CA TYR A 856 6.21 -10.43 -12.80
C TYR A 856 6.33 -11.95 -12.87
N ALA A 857 7.35 -12.47 -13.56
CA ALA A 857 7.56 -13.90 -13.78
C ALA A 857 8.95 -14.17 -14.36
N ASP A 858 9.41 -15.43 -14.27
CA ASP A 858 10.50 -15.90 -15.13
C ASP A 858 10.02 -15.81 -16.57
N PRO A 859 10.72 -15.10 -17.49
CA PRO A 859 10.25 -14.94 -18.86
C PRO A 859 10.23 -16.26 -19.64
N GLU A 860 11.06 -17.22 -19.26
CA GLU A 860 11.11 -18.57 -19.82
C GLU A 860 10.25 -19.56 -19.03
N GLY A 861 9.55 -19.08 -17.98
CA GLY A 861 8.63 -19.85 -17.15
C GLY A 861 7.58 -20.60 -17.98
N ARG A 862 7.36 -21.88 -17.66
CA ARG A 862 6.42 -22.76 -18.37
C ARG A 862 5.57 -23.56 -17.39
N ILE A 863 4.46 -24.10 -17.88
CA ILE A 863 3.67 -25.07 -17.12
C ILE A 863 4.46 -26.37 -17.03
N LYS A 864 4.51 -26.95 -15.84
CA LYS A 864 5.11 -28.26 -15.62
C LYS A 864 4.42 -29.32 -16.49
N ALA A 865 5.22 -30.09 -17.21
CA ALA A 865 4.71 -31.21 -17.99
C ALA A 865 4.00 -32.20 -17.05
N SER A 866 2.77 -32.61 -17.40
CA SER A 866 2.08 -33.67 -16.65
C SER A 866 2.91 -34.94 -16.75
N LYS A 867 3.29 -35.55 -15.62
CA LYS A 867 3.82 -36.92 -15.64
C LYS A 867 2.73 -37.80 -16.27
N ALA A 868 3.05 -38.39 -17.42
CA ALA A 868 2.19 -39.35 -18.12
C ALA A 868 1.92 -40.59 -17.26
#